data_AF-A0A173RHR0-F1
#
_entry.id   AF-A0A173RHR0-F1
#
_cell.length_a   1.000
_cell.length_b   1.000
_cell.length_c   1.000
_cell.angle_alpha   90.00
_cell.angle_beta   90.00
_cell.angle_gamma   90.00
#
_symmetry.space_group_name_H-M   'P 1'
#
loop_
_entity.id
_entity.type
_entity.pdbx_description
1 polymer ?
#
loop_
_entity_poly.entity_id
_entity_poly.type
_entity_poly.pdbx_seq_one_letter_code
_entity_poly.pdbx_strand_id
1 'polypeptide(L)'
;MRNKLLVAGTLALAMTCTTVFSSITPAVVKAASVSTVQTQTAENSDDYVYCYAGLTWAEYWKAEGVWAAGDTTSSDTADSHGEKDKGAFDAVTRATVNHGLHRGSYQCTAIIEGEKGTYNISHWTDANTAILTNGEKITFTRGAIKTSDGTEDTMKDYKVYGLKYVPVAVKSSDFEAFKAKYSVVENNGTLIGGYGEKNLQAYNNVTASVDKDTNGLKTAEKQSDGSFTFTQRSNGSSSGIKDKTLKTADLNNMGATVKDASGSYGEFLRVDFTKNYGDLGANMQAVKWTYYGNDSTRSKALATYGTKFAADNWMHKSMGIQLGLTNSIRCQLPKGYDGTGYWSLTIYALGYADSTYNFEATDANIVKPDTNAGDTTELNKLVSSVEELKKSDYTEKSWNSFETELNEAKDILAKETPTQAEINEAVEHLTAAKNALDKYEYGTANLSYADFYYGELNDVKEDTTLDLTSDKAASYRESGMYDAVSSATTNKYKSFFSSTYSEDNANGQGGSIIGMKDVNIAVPTSLYENAKKAISENKECSNKLLEIIGSMKLSDNAPSEYKILNGDGTLTAMKSEVTEDTSDTLTIKTQSSYGQYEVDPVTSENSPLSNLSAKDSLLGIIVEDEDGKKYGMEHLENIWIGGKFSFAVTDGFKEKHGNTIDYNRHEALQGKTIKKVTYLVKNGADIVINTNLKCKTLAGSDSIKATANDNFKDGATVSVDTTAVPSGSNYTLSSVSMGKTVLTEGTDYTYANNTLTIKATDNTGVGSYSMVFTDDTYSDIVASFTLESGYKTGDISINKNNQVTLPAGVNFKKYVNNITSIKINGVEKTGKGGIKATDLFDADGNINFNAAIKGKDGSSTPVFADKSASYTIELTSTGYPSVSGTVQLNTSILEASIKKAEALDSSKYTAETWKALQTALTEAKEAKSANTQAIVDAANTKLTEALSGLKEKAVTPSKPATPSNPDTTTTKKPATKPALKKSNVKLSKPVLKVGKTTKNKAKVTWKKVKKATGYEIQYTTKGFGNKKDTKTIKVSKAKITSAQLKKLKKKTRYKVRIRAVYTKAGYQSATSKWSAIKTVKTK
;
A
#
# COMPACT_ATOMS: atom_id res chain seq x y z
N MET A 1 -23.43 58.25 30.97
CA MET A 1 -24.31 59.38 31.36
C MET A 1 -25.75 58.87 31.40
N ARG A 2 -26.50 59.18 32.46
CA ARG A 2 -27.97 59.43 32.58
C ARG A 2 -28.86 58.99 31.40
N ASN A 3 -29.98 58.26 31.52
CA ASN A 3 -30.94 57.92 32.60
C ASN A 3 -31.67 56.59 32.21
N LYS A 4 -32.57 55.89 32.94
CA LYS A 4 -33.13 55.83 34.33
C LYS A 4 -33.70 54.38 34.39
N LEU A 5 -33.25 53.46 35.25
CA LEU A 5 -33.67 53.17 36.64
C LEU A 5 -35.18 53.13 36.96
N LEU A 6 -35.59 52.00 37.57
CA LEU A 6 -36.74 51.69 38.46
C LEU A 6 -37.90 50.84 37.87
N VAL A 7 -38.49 49.84 38.57
CA VAL A 7 -37.98 48.82 39.53
C VAL A 7 -39.09 47.82 39.93
N ALA A 8 -38.70 46.58 40.25
CA ALA A 8 -39.40 45.52 41.03
C ALA A 8 -40.76 44.95 40.59
N GLY A 9 -40.89 43.62 40.71
CA GLY A 9 -42.14 42.88 40.46
C GLY A 9 -42.04 41.36 40.66
N THR A 10 -41.43 40.90 41.77
CA THR A 10 -41.57 39.55 42.39
C THR A 10 -41.50 38.28 41.52
N LEU A 11 -40.46 37.47 41.77
CA LEU A 11 -40.29 36.10 41.28
C LEU A 11 -41.03 35.08 42.20
N ALA A 12 -42.04 34.38 41.69
CA ALA A 12 -42.63 33.22 42.37
C ALA A 12 -43.35 32.23 41.40
N LEU A 13 -42.57 31.25 40.94
CA LEU A 13 -42.93 29.86 40.61
C LEU A 13 -44.42 29.49 40.40
N ALA A 14 -44.78 29.18 39.15
CA ALA A 14 -45.79 28.16 38.82
C ALA A 14 -45.36 27.43 37.53
N MET A 15 -45.06 26.13 37.62
CA MET A 15 -44.79 25.30 36.45
C MET A 15 -46.10 24.88 35.79
N THR A 16 -46.32 25.28 34.54
CA THR A 16 -47.22 24.58 33.61
C THR A 16 -46.43 24.31 32.34
N CYS A 17 -46.08 23.04 32.10
CA CYS A 17 -45.34 22.63 30.92
C CYS A 17 -46.29 22.60 29.73
N THR A 18 -46.26 23.64 28.90
CA THR A 18 -46.99 23.70 27.62
C THR A 18 -45.97 23.51 26.50
N THR A 19 -45.83 22.28 25.98
CA THR A 19 -45.00 22.00 24.81
C THR A 19 -45.68 22.57 23.55
N VAL A 20 -45.23 23.76 23.14
CA VAL A 20 -45.63 24.37 21.88
C VAL A 20 -44.98 23.61 20.73
N PHE A 21 -45.78 22.89 19.95
CA PHE A 21 -45.34 22.38 18.65
C PHE A 21 -45.17 23.58 17.69
N SER A 22 -43.93 24.01 17.47
CA SER A 22 -43.62 24.92 16.37
C SER A 22 -43.67 24.15 15.06
N SER A 23 -44.63 24.48 14.19
CA SER A 23 -44.71 23.98 12.83
C SER A 23 -43.51 24.48 12.00
N ILE A 24 -42.50 23.64 11.85
CA ILE A 24 -41.38 23.89 10.93
C ILE A 24 -41.79 23.33 9.56
N THR A 25 -42.08 24.22 8.61
CA THR A 25 -42.22 23.86 7.19
C THR A 25 -40.87 23.37 6.66
N PRO A 26 -40.77 22.17 6.05
CA PRO A 26 -39.55 21.74 5.39
C PRO A 26 -39.19 22.68 4.24
N ALA A 27 -37.98 23.21 4.26
CA ALA A 27 -37.47 24.02 3.15
C ALA A 27 -37.20 23.11 1.94
N VAL A 28 -37.82 23.41 0.80
CA VAL A 28 -37.55 22.72 -0.46
C VAL A 28 -36.14 23.07 -0.93
N VAL A 29 -35.20 22.14 -0.74
CA VAL A 29 -33.86 22.23 -1.34
C VAL A 29 -34.00 21.97 -2.83
N LYS A 30 -33.67 22.96 -3.66
CA LYS A 30 -33.62 22.83 -5.12
C LYS A 30 -32.52 21.84 -5.51
N ALA A 31 -32.89 20.63 -5.92
CA ALA A 31 -32.07 19.86 -6.83
C ALA A 31 -32.07 20.56 -8.20
N ALA A 32 -30.90 20.94 -8.69
CA ALA A 32 -30.76 21.55 -10.00
C ALA A 32 -30.79 20.48 -11.08
N SER A 33 -31.98 20.16 -11.61
CA SER A 33 -32.08 19.46 -12.88
C SER A 33 -31.56 20.38 -13.99
N VAL A 34 -30.69 19.84 -14.85
CA VAL A 34 -30.16 20.56 -16.01
C VAL A 34 -31.31 20.78 -17.00
N SER A 35 -31.88 21.98 -16.97
CA SER A 35 -33.01 22.34 -17.82
C SER A 35 -32.55 22.63 -19.25
N THR A 36 -32.38 21.58 -20.06
CA THR A 36 -32.51 21.73 -21.51
C THR A 36 -33.97 22.05 -21.82
N VAL A 37 -34.28 23.35 -21.94
CA VAL A 37 -35.59 23.82 -22.36
C VAL A 37 -35.80 23.48 -23.83
N GLN A 38 -36.27 22.26 -24.09
CA GLN A 38 -37.02 21.97 -25.31
C GLN A 38 -38.48 22.30 -25.03
N THR A 39 -38.92 23.47 -25.48
CA THR A 39 -40.34 23.74 -25.68
C THR A 39 -40.86 22.77 -26.72
N GLN A 40 -41.53 21.70 -26.30
CA GLN A 40 -42.19 20.79 -27.22
C GLN A 40 -43.44 21.48 -27.76
N THR A 41 -43.42 21.81 -29.06
CA THR A 41 -44.55 22.40 -29.77
C THR A 41 -45.75 21.46 -29.68
N ALA A 42 -46.95 22.02 -29.51
CA ALA A 42 -48.16 21.23 -29.28
C ALA A 42 -48.53 20.35 -30.48
N GLU A 43 -48.32 19.04 -30.33
CA GLU A 43 -48.96 17.99 -31.13
C GLU A 43 -49.83 17.11 -30.22
N ASN A 44 -50.97 17.67 -29.80
CA ASN A 44 -52.18 16.94 -29.41
C ASN A 44 -53.36 17.93 -29.46
N SER A 45 -54.45 17.57 -30.12
CA SER A 45 -55.61 18.45 -30.35
C SER A 45 -56.61 18.52 -29.20
N ASP A 46 -56.23 18.02 -28.03
CA ASP A 46 -57.10 17.86 -26.87
C ASP A 46 -56.62 18.78 -25.73
N ASP A 47 -57.55 19.34 -24.94
CA ASP A 47 -57.30 20.29 -23.82
C ASP A 47 -56.52 19.68 -22.62
N TYR A 48 -55.83 18.56 -22.80
CA TYR A 48 -55.25 17.73 -21.75
C TYR A 48 -53.76 17.46 -21.94
N VAL A 49 -53.02 17.50 -20.83
CA VAL A 49 -51.67 16.95 -20.68
C VAL A 49 -51.80 15.52 -20.15
N TYR A 50 -51.08 14.60 -20.79
CA TYR A 50 -51.01 13.19 -20.42
C TYR A 50 -49.68 12.89 -19.73
N CYS A 51 -49.73 12.25 -18.56
CA CYS A 51 -48.57 11.95 -17.74
C CYS A 51 -48.82 10.73 -16.83
N TYR A 52 -47.77 10.23 -16.18
CA TYR A 52 -47.95 9.38 -15.01
C TYR A 52 -47.95 10.21 -13.73
N ALA A 53 -48.81 9.86 -12.78
CA ALA A 53 -48.88 10.46 -11.45
C ALA A 53 -48.87 9.41 -10.34
N GLY A 54 -48.25 9.72 -9.21
CA GLY A 54 -48.37 8.93 -7.99
C GLY A 54 -49.65 9.30 -7.24
N LEU A 55 -50.52 8.32 -6.96
CA LEU A 55 -51.80 8.50 -6.24
C LEU A 55 -51.84 7.63 -4.98
N THR A 56 -52.49 8.09 -3.92
CA THR A 56 -52.74 7.25 -2.74
C THR A 56 -53.71 6.10 -3.05
N TRP A 57 -53.71 5.06 -2.20
CA TRP A 57 -54.67 3.95 -2.33
C TRP A 57 -56.12 4.44 -2.37
N ALA A 58 -56.48 5.35 -1.45
CA ALA A 58 -57.82 5.91 -1.40
C ALA A 58 -58.18 6.71 -2.67
N GLU A 59 -57.29 7.59 -3.17
CA GLU A 59 -57.53 8.34 -4.41
C GLU A 59 -57.71 7.43 -5.63
N TYR A 60 -56.87 6.39 -5.75
CA TYR A 60 -56.95 5.45 -6.86
C TYR A 60 -58.29 4.69 -6.87
N TRP A 61 -58.66 4.10 -5.72
CA TRP A 61 -59.82 3.23 -5.58
C TRP A 61 -61.17 3.98 -5.47
N LYS A 62 -61.18 5.28 -5.14
CA LYS A 62 -62.39 6.10 -4.91
C LYS A 62 -63.47 5.99 -5.99
N ALA A 63 -63.07 5.87 -7.25
CA ALA A 63 -63.98 5.83 -8.39
C ALA A 63 -64.12 4.43 -9.04
N GLU A 64 -63.54 3.39 -8.44
CA GLU A 64 -63.48 2.04 -9.05
C GLU A 64 -64.66 1.12 -8.69
N GLY A 65 -65.62 1.61 -7.89
CA GLY A 65 -66.79 0.83 -7.48
C GLY A 65 -66.49 -0.32 -6.51
N VAL A 66 -65.39 -0.21 -5.77
CA VAL A 66 -65.01 -1.17 -4.72
C VAL A 66 -65.67 -0.86 -3.37
N TRP A 67 -65.76 -1.86 -2.50
CA TRP A 67 -66.15 -1.70 -1.11
C TRP A 67 -65.20 -0.73 -0.39
N ALA A 68 -65.74 0.14 0.47
CA ALA A 68 -65.02 1.21 1.15
C ALA A 68 -64.22 2.16 0.22
N ALA A 69 -64.63 2.33 -1.05
CA ALA A 69 -63.90 3.16 -2.01
C ALA A 69 -63.62 4.58 -1.49
N GLY A 70 -62.34 4.94 -1.42
CA GLY A 70 -61.88 6.25 -0.95
C GLY A 70 -61.90 6.46 0.57
N ASP A 71 -62.25 5.45 1.37
CA ASP A 71 -62.16 5.47 2.82
C ASP A 71 -60.70 5.31 3.27
N THR A 72 -60.24 6.17 4.19
CA THR A 72 -58.88 6.21 4.74
C THR A 72 -58.83 5.78 6.22
N THR A 73 -59.83 5.06 6.72
CA THR A 73 -59.90 4.60 8.11
C THR A 73 -58.82 3.55 8.39
N SER A 74 -57.84 3.87 9.23
CA SER A 74 -56.79 2.95 9.68
C SER A 74 -57.27 2.00 10.78
N SER A 75 -56.52 0.92 11.03
CA SER A 75 -56.78 -0.04 12.11
C SER A 75 -55.57 -0.19 13.03
N ASP A 76 -55.77 -0.01 14.34
CA ASP A 76 -54.75 -0.38 15.34
C ASP A 76 -54.67 -1.89 15.61
N THR A 77 -55.65 -2.67 15.15
CA THR A 77 -55.66 -4.13 15.25
C THR A 77 -54.62 -4.73 14.32
N ALA A 78 -53.64 -5.41 14.90
CA ALA A 78 -52.67 -6.20 14.15
C ALA A 78 -53.31 -7.43 13.49
N ASP A 79 -52.72 -7.89 12.39
CA ASP A 79 -52.91 -9.23 11.85
C ASP A 79 -52.05 -10.29 12.55
N SER A 80 -52.02 -11.51 12.01
CA SER A 80 -51.17 -12.59 12.51
C SER A 80 -49.67 -12.27 12.41
N HIS A 81 -49.27 -11.26 11.64
CA HIS A 81 -47.88 -10.85 11.39
C HIS A 81 -47.45 -9.63 12.22
N GLY A 82 -48.33 -9.11 13.08
CA GLY A 82 -48.08 -7.88 13.83
C GLY A 82 -48.34 -6.61 13.03
N GLU A 83 -48.90 -6.72 11.82
CA GLU A 83 -49.06 -5.61 10.89
C GLU A 83 -50.43 -4.96 11.03
N LYS A 84 -50.44 -3.63 11.06
CA LYS A 84 -51.63 -2.81 11.37
C LYS A 84 -52.45 -2.46 10.12
N ASP A 85 -52.60 -3.41 9.18
CA ASP A 85 -53.31 -3.17 7.92
C ASP A 85 -54.62 -3.96 7.73
N LYS A 86 -55.45 -3.90 8.78
CA LYS A 86 -56.88 -4.24 8.71
C LYS A 86 -57.77 -3.03 8.41
N GLY A 87 -57.18 -1.90 8.04
CA GLY A 87 -57.85 -0.65 7.69
C GLY A 87 -58.58 -0.69 6.35
N ALA A 88 -58.98 0.49 5.88
CA ALA A 88 -59.53 0.72 4.56
C ALA A 88 -58.40 0.95 3.53
N PHE A 89 -58.42 2.06 2.80
CA PHE A 89 -57.40 2.47 1.82
C PHE A 89 -56.44 3.54 2.37
N ASP A 90 -56.14 3.46 3.67
CA ASP A 90 -55.02 4.13 4.33
C ASP A 90 -53.64 3.57 3.89
N ALA A 91 -52.57 4.25 4.27
CA ALA A 91 -51.21 3.83 3.93
C ALA A 91 -50.83 2.54 4.66
N VAL A 92 -50.40 1.52 3.91
CA VAL A 92 -49.90 0.27 4.47
C VAL A 92 -48.73 0.59 5.39
N THR A 93 -48.81 0.21 6.66
CA THR A 93 -47.77 0.50 7.65
C THR A 93 -47.26 -0.80 8.26
N ARG A 94 -46.01 -1.15 7.95
CA ARG A 94 -45.34 -2.37 8.42
C ARG A 94 -44.24 -2.00 9.41
N ALA A 95 -44.24 -2.62 10.58
CA ALA A 95 -43.16 -2.50 11.56
C ALA A 95 -42.02 -3.51 11.32
N THR A 96 -42.14 -4.35 10.29
CA THR A 96 -41.16 -5.42 10.01
C THR A 96 -39.86 -4.86 9.44
N VAL A 97 -38.74 -5.30 10.03
CA VAL A 97 -37.39 -5.03 9.53
C VAL A 97 -36.91 -6.08 8.52
N ASN A 98 -37.79 -7.03 8.17
CA ASN A 98 -37.45 -8.22 7.39
C ASN A 98 -37.35 -7.90 5.90
N HIS A 99 -36.83 -8.84 5.11
CA HIS A 99 -36.53 -8.57 3.71
C HIS A 99 -37.79 -8.49 2.84
N GLY A 100 -37.63 -7.99 1.62
CA GLY A 100 -38.73 -7.75 0.69
C GLY A 100 -39.31 -6.32 0.70
N LEU A 101 -38.86 -5.41 1.58
CA LEU A 101 -39.24 -3.98 1.50
C LEU A 101 -38.97 -3.37 0.11
N HIS A 102 -37.91 -3.83 -0.57
CA HIS A 102 -37.58 -3.41 -1.93
C HIS A 102 -38.73 -3.63 -2.93
N ARG A 103 -39.57 -4.64 -2.71
CA ARG A 103 -40.67 -5.04 -3.61
C ARG A 103 -41.80 -4.01 -3.64
N GLY A 104 -42.00 -3.25 -2.55
CA GLY A 104 -42.98 -2.16 -2.51
C GLY A 104 -42.64 -0.99 -3.45
N SER A 105 -41.37 -0.74 -3.74
CA SER A 105 -40.96 0.40 -4.59
C SER A 105 -41.10 0.19 -6.10
N TYR A 106 -41.56 -0.99 -6.55
CA TYR A 106 -41.71 -1.31 -7.97
C TYR A 106 -42.78 -0.48 -8.67
N GLN A 107 -43.99 -0.46 -8.10
CA GLN A 107 -45.15 0.24 -8.63
C GLN A 107 -45.81 1.15 -7.59
N CYS A 108 -45.30 1.21 -6.36
CA CYS A 108 -45.88 1.99 -5.27
C CYS A 108 -44.90 3.03 -4.72
N THR A 109 -45.47 4.09 -4.14
CA THR A 109 -44.74 5.12 -3.39
C THR A 109 -44.42 4.58 -2.01
N ALA A 110 -43.13 4.34 -1.76
CA ALA A 110 -42.61 3.69 -0.56
C ALA A 110 -41.71 4.64 0.25
N ILE A 111 -41.86 4.62 1.57
CA ILE A 111 -41.07 5.43 2.51
C ILE A 111 -40.58 4.55 3.65
N ILE A 112 -39.29 4.65 3.98
CA ILE A 112 -38.74 4.16 5.26
C ILE A 112 -38.70 5.35 6.23
N GLU A 113 -39.33 5.22 7.38
CA GLU A 113 -39.26 6.17 8.49
C GLU A 113 -38.24 5.64 9.49
N GLY A 114 -37.17 6.39 9.72
CA GLY A 114 -36.16 6.10 10.74
C GLY A 114 -36.43 6.82 12.06
N GLU A 115 -35.60 6.57 13.06
CA GLU A 115 -35.60 7.31 14.33
C GLU A 115 -35.08 8.74 14.17
N LYS A 116 -34.24 9.00 13.16
CA LYS A 116 -33.57 10.30 12.92
C LYS A 116 -34.00 10.98 11.61
N GLY A 117 -34.48 10.24 10.62
CA GLY A 117 -34.87 10.80 9.31
C GLY A 117 -35.94 10.02 8.55
N THR A 118 -36.46 10.63 7.48
CA THR A 118 -37.46 10.03 6.57
C THR A 118 -36.85 9.81 5.19
N TYR A 119 -36.95 8.60 4.67
CA TYR A 119 -36.25 8.13 3.47
C TYR A 119 -37.27 7.78 2.37
N ASN A 120 -37.46 8.70 1.42
CA ASN A 120 -38.38 8.54 0.30
C ASN A 120 -37.73 7.67 -0.80
N ILE A 121 -38.24 6.46 -1.02
CA ILE A 121 -37.59 5.46 -1.88
C ILE A 121 -37.95 5.69 -3.36
N SER A 122 -36.95 5.85 -4.21
CA SER A 122 -37.11 5.84 -5.66
C SER A 122 -37.15 4.41 -6.20
N HIS A 123 -36.12 3.62 -5.90
CA HIS A 123 -35.97 2.22 -6.27
C HIS A 123 -34.82 1.59 -5.45
N TRP A 124 -34.62 0.29 -5.59
CA TRP A 124 -33.49 -0.42 -4.99
C TRP A 124 -32.56 -0.92 -6.10
N THR A 125 -31.26 -1.05 -5.82
CA THR A 125 -30.26 -1.60 -6.77
C THR A 125 -29.90 -3.05 -6.47
N ASP A 126 -30.11 -3.47 -5.22
CA ASP A 126 -29.87 -4.82 -4.70
C ASP A 126 -30.71 -5.01 -3.41
N ALA A 127 -30.57 -6.15 -2.74
CA ALA A 127 -31.37 -6.50 -1.57
C ALA A 127 -31.21 -5.52 -0.37
N ASN A 128 -30.10 -4.77 -0.33
CA ASN A 128 -29.70 -3.94 0.79
C ASN A 128 -29.50 -2.46 0.41
N THR A 129 -29.44 -2.09 -0.87
CA THR A 129 -29.25 -0.70 -1.30
C THR A 129 -30.52 -0.10 -1.87
N ALA A 130 -30.95 1.03 -1.31
CA ALA A 130 -31.97 1.90 -1.89
C ALA A 130 -31.38 3.20 -2.43
N ILE A 131 -31.93 3.66 -3.56
CA ILE A 131 -31.76 5.02 -4.07
C ILE A 131 -33.00 5.81 -3.70
N LEU A 132 -32.79 6.98 -3.11
CA LEU A 132 -33.85 7.90 -2.68
C LEU A 132 -34.35 8.75 -3.85
N THR A 133 -35.52 9.39 -3.68
CA THR A 133 -36.10 10.28 -4.71
C THR A 133 -35.27 11.55 -4.96
N ASN A 134 -34.39 11.94 -4.04
CA ASN A 134 -33.41 13.02 -4.22
C ASN A 134 -32.10 12.55 -4.89
N GLY A 135 -31.94 11.25 -5.18
CA GLY A 135 -30.75 10.65 -5.78
C GLY A 135 -29.69 10.14 -4.79
N GLU A 136 -29.85 10.36 -3.49
CA GLU A 136 -28.93 9.84 -2.47
C GLU A 136 -29.05 8.30 -2.33
N LYS A 137 -27.97 7.66 -1.87
CA LYS A 137 -27.91 6.23 -1.60
C LYS A 137 -27.96 5.97 -0.09
N ILE A 138 -28.78 4.99 0.30
CA ILE A 138 -28.74 4.37 1.63
C ILE A 138 -28.49 2.86 1.50
N THR A 139 -27.82 2.28 2.49
CA THR A 139 -27.85 0.84 2.73
C THR A 139 -28.78 0.53 3.90
N PHE A 140 -29.53 -0.55 3.79
CA PHE A 140 -30.52 -1.05 4.74
C PHE A 140 -30.21 -2.52 5.03
N THR A 141 -30.01 -2.85 6.30
CA THR A 141 -29.77 -4.24 6.73
C THR A 141 -30.54 -4.48 8.02
N ARG A 142 -31.63 -5.25 7.93
CA ARG A 142 -32.49 -5.61 9.07
C ARG A 142 -32.87 -4.41 9.96
N GLY A 143 -33.32 -3.32 9.33
CA GLY A 143 -33.72 -2.10 10.02
C GLY A 143 -32.58 -1.11 10.28
N ALA A 144 -31.32 -1.52 10.29
CA ALA A 144 -30.20 -0.58 10.33
C ALA A 144 -30.08 0.15 8.99
N ILE A 145 -30.15 1.48 9.01
CA ILE A 145 -30.01 2.38 7.87
C ILE A 145 -28.64 3.04 7.95
N LYS A 146 -27.91 3.11 6.84
CA LYS A 146 -26.67 3.88 6.75
C LYS A 146 -26.66 4.70 5.47
N THR A 147 -26.44 5.99 5.60
CA THR A 147 -26.36 6.93 4.47
C THR A 147 -24.94 6.98 3.90
N SER A 148 -24.79 7.58 2.72
CA SER A 148 -23.49 7.69 2.03
C SER A 148 -22.42 8.51 2.76
N ASP A 149 -22.79 9.37 3.73
CA ASP A 149 -21.82 10.10 4.57
C ASP A 149 -21.35 9.29 5.80
N GLY A 150 -21.91 8.10 6.01
CA GLY A 150 -21.63 7.22 7.14
C GLY A 150 -22.59 7.37 8.33
N THR A 151 -23.54 8.30 8.29
CA THR A 151 -24.56 8.46 9.34
C THR A 151 -25.46 7.23 9.41
N GLU A 152 -25.58 6.68 10.61
CA GLU A 152 -26.40 5.51 10.94
C GLU A 152 -27.73 5.93 11.56
N ASP A 153 -28.82 5.29 11.17
CA ASP A 153 -30.18 5.43 11.71
C ASP A 153 -30.83 4.04 11.84
N THR A 154 -31.95 3.95 12.55
CA THR A 154 -32.72 2.71 12.72
C THR A 154 -34.13 2.91 12.18
N MET A 155 -34.63 1.98 11.37
CA MET A 155 -36.01 1.99 10.90
C MET A 155 -36.99 1.83 12.04
N LYS A 156 -38.00 2.68 12.02
CA LYS A 156 -39.16 2.69 12.90
C LYS A 156 -40.40 2.14 12.19
N ASP A 157 -40.74 2.68 11.01
CA ASP A 157 -41.90 2.27 10.20
C ASP A 157 -41.50 2.11 8.71
N TYR A 158 -42.14 1.19 7.97
CA TYR A 158 -42.14 1.20 6.50
C TYR A 158 -43.55 1.43 5.99
N LYS A 159 -43.71 2.36 5.04
CA LYS A 159 -45.01 2.85 4.57
C LYS A 159 -45.17 2.74 3.06
N VAL A 160 -46.30 2.18 2.60
CA VAL A 160 -46.68 2.14 1.18
C VAL A 160 -48.00 2.90 1.00
N TYR A 161 -47.91 4.09 0.41
CA TYR A 161 -49.02 5.06 0.37
C TYR A 161 -50.02 4.83 -0.76
N GLY A 162 -49.58 4.19 -1.85
CA GLY A 162 -50.36 4.04 -3.07
C GLY A 162 -49.46 3.88 -4.29
N LEU A 163 -50.04 3.98 -5.48
CA LEU A 163 -49.37 3.72 -6.74
C LEU A 163 -48.43 4.88 -7.13
N LYS A 164 -47.33 4.54 -7.81
CA LYS A 164 -46.28 5.45 -8.28
C LYS A 164 -46.55 5.96 -9.71
N TYR A 165 -47.17 5.12 -10.54
CA TYR A 165 -47.31 5.33 -11.98
C TYR A 165 -48.75 5.08 -12.47
N VAL A 166 -49.70 5.91 -12.04
CA VAL A 166 -51.06 5.92 -12.59
C VAL A 166 -51.09 6.80 -13.83
N PRO A 167 -51.54 6.32 -15.01
CA PRO A 167 -51.68 7.19 -16.17
C PRO A 167 -52.85 8.16 -15.97
N VAL A 168 -52.59 9.46 -16.13
CA VAL A 168 -53.55 10.53 -15.86
C VAL A 168 -53.61 11.53 -17.02
N ALA A 169 -54.82 11.92 -17.39
CA ALA A 169 -55.11 13.08 -18.22
C ALA A 169 -55.52 14.26 -17.32
N VAL A 170 -54.77 15.37 -17.38
CA VAL A 170 -55.03 16.60 -16.61
C VAL A 170 -55.31 17.73 -17.57
N LYS A 171 -56.31 18.59 -17.33
CA LYS A 171 -56.51 19.78 -18.17
C LYS A 171 -55.25 20.64 -18.19
N SER A 172 -54.84 21.09 -19.37
CA SER A 172 -53.60 21.87 -19.56
C SER A 172 -53.56 23.14 -18.70
N SER A 173 -54.72 23.76 -18.42
CA SER A 173 -54.89 24.90 -17.51
C SER A 173 -54.56 24.60 -16.04
N ASP A 174 -54.65 23.34 -15.63
CA ASP A 174 -54.52 22.90 -14.24
C ASP A 174 -53.25 22.08 -13.97
N PHE A 175 -52.47 21.78 -15.01
CA PHE A 175 -51.31 20.89 -14.93
C PHE A 175 -50.22 21.38 -13.95
N GLU A 176 -49.94 22.68 -13.88
CA GLU A 176 -48.99 23.23 -12.89
C GLU A 176 -49.52 23.12 -11.45
N ALA A 177 -50.84 23.27 -11.24
CA ALA A 177 -51.46 23.06 -9.94
C ALA A 177 -51.49 21.57 -9.55
N PHE A 178 -51.50 20.67 -10.55
CA PHE A 178 -51.42 19.23 -10.37
C PHE A 178 -50.00 18.79 -9.99
N LYS A 179 -48.97 19.26 -10.71
CA LYS A 179 -47.55 19.01 -10.38
C LYS A 179 -47.14 19.56 -9.00
N ALA A 180 -47.80 20.61 -8.52
CA ALA A 180 -47.61 21.13 -7.17
C ALA A 180 -48.15 20.21 -6.05
N LYS A 181 -48.97 19.21 -6.39
CA LYS A 181 -49.59 18.27 -5.43
C LYS A 181 -49.15 16.82 -5.60
N TYR A 182 -48.87 16.39 -6.82
CA TYR A 182 -48.57 15.00 -7.15
C TYR A 182 -47.14 14.84 -7.67
N SER A 183 -46.52 13.69 -7.35
CA SER A 183 -45.30 13.26 -8.04
C SER A 183 -45.67 12.88 -9.48
N VAL A 184 -45.13 13.60 -10.47
CA VAL A 184 -45.48 13.45 -11.89
C VAL A 184 -44.25 13.02 -12.69
N VAL A 185 -44.43 12.05 -13.58
CA VAL A 185 -43.51 11.75 -14.67
C VAL A 185 -44.19 12.15 -15.98
N GLU A 186 -43.70 13.24 -16.57
CA GLU A 186 -44.12 13.73 -17.88
C GLU A 186 -43.67 12.76 -18.99
N ASN A 187 -44.30 12.82 -20.17
CA ASN A 187 -43.89 12.00 -21.31
C ASN A 187 -42.43 12.26 -21.70
N ASN A 188 -41.75 11.20 -22.15
CA ASN A 188 -40.28 11.10 -22.29
C ASN A 188 -39.49 11.08 -20.96
N GLY A 189 -40.14 11.17 -19.80
CA GLY A 189 -39.53 10.91 -18.50
C GLY A 189 -39.29 9.41 -18.22
N THR A 190 -38.37 9.11 -17.30
CA THR A 190 -37.97 7.73 -16.98
C THR A 190 -38.88 7.07 -15.95
N LEU A 191 -39.34 5.86 -16.25
CA LEU A 191 -40.01 4.94 -15.34
C LEU A 191 -38.99 3.91 -14.82
N ILE A 192 -38.97 3.72 -13.49
CA ILE A 192 -38.01 2.82 -12.82
C ILE A 192 -38.74 2.03 -11.73
N GLY A 193 -38.54 0.72 -11.68
CA GLY A 193 -39.01 -0.14 -10.60
C GLY A 193 -38.08 -1.30 -10.28
N GLY A 194 -37.65 -1.35 -9.01
CA GLY A 194 -36.94 -2.47 -8.38
C GLY A 194 -35.55 -2.83 -8.94
N TYR A 195 -35.01 -3.95 -8.43
CA TYR A 195 -33.81 -4.62 -8.94
C TYR A 195 -34.14 -6.06 -9.35
N GLY A 196 -33.32 -6.70 -10.17
CA GLY A 196 -33.58 -8.07 -10.64
C GLY A 196 -33.26 -9.10 -9.55
N GLU A 197 -34.24 -9.92 -9.15
CA GLU A 197 -34.03 -10.99 -8.17
C GLU A 197 -34.66 -12.32 -8.64
N LYS A 198 -33.81 -13.29 -8.98
CA LYS A 198 -34.18 -14.60 -9.58
C LYS A 198 -35.12 -14.42 -10.77
N ASN A 199 -36.43 -14.61 -10.57
CA ASN A 199 -37.44 -14.46 -11.63
C ASN A 199 -37.95 -13.03 -11.78
N LEU A 200 -37.94 -12.22 -10.71
CA LEU A 200 -38.42 -10.84 -10.73
C LEU A 200 -37.49 -9.98 -11.59
N GLN A 201 -38.06 -9.30 -12.59
CA GLN A 201 -37.31 -8.45 -13.51
C GLN A 201 -37.26 -7.02 -12.97
N ALA A 202 -36.09 -6.37 -12.98
CA ALA A 202 -36.06 -4.92 -12.89
C ALA A 202 -36.60 -4.32 -14.19
N TYR A 203 -37.16 -3.11 -14.11
CA TYR A 203 -37.27 -2.27 -15.29
C TYR A 203 -36.59 -0.92 -14.99
N ASN A 204 -35.48 -0.69 -15.68
CA ASN A 204 -34.79 0.58 -15.75
C ASN A 204 -34.78 1.04 -17.23
N ASN A 205 -34.57 2.34 -17.46
CA ASN A 205 -34.56 2.93 -18.81
C ASN A 205 -35.88 2.78 -19.60
N VAL A 206 -37.00 2.54 -18.91
CA VAL A 206 -38.33 2.58 -19.53
C VAL A 206 -38.77 4.05 -19.64
N THR A 207 -39.37 4.43 -20.75
CA THR A 207 -39.73 5.83 -21.05
C THR A 207 -41.24 6.00 -21.11
N ALA A 208 -41.77 7.02 -20.42
CA ALA A 208 -43.20 7.34 -20.39
C ALA A 208 -43.72 7.86 -21.74
N SER A 209 -44.90 7.41 -22.13
CA SER A 209 -45.61 7.81 -23.36
C SER A 209 -47.13 7.63 -23.20
N VAL A 210 -47.71 8.30 -22.20
CA VAL A 210 -49.15 8.30 -21.92
C VAL A 210 -49.89 9.12 -22.97
N ASP A 211 -51.04 8.62 -23.40
CA ASP A 211 -51.95 9.24 -24.37
C ASP A 211 -53.42 8.98 -23.96
N LYS A 212 -54.37 9.48 -24.76
CA LYS A 212 -55.81 9.31 -24.53
C LYS A 212 -56.30 7.85 -24.59
N ASP A 213 -55.53 6.97 -25.23
CA ASP A 213 -55.88 5.56 -25.46
C ASP A 213 -55.11 4.62 -24.51
N THR A 214 -54.38 5.16 -23.53
CA THR A 214 -53.57 4.38 -22.58
C THR A 214 -54.44 3.55 -21.65
N ASN A 215 -54.15 2.26 -21.53
CA ASN A 215 -54.93 1.39 -20.63
C ASN A 215 -54.79 1.83 -19.16
N GLY A 216 -55.93 1.94 -18.48
CA GLY A 216 -56.01 2.39 -17.09
C GLY A 216 -56.02 3.91 -16.89
N LEU A 217 -56.09 4.71 -17.96
CA LEU A 217 -56.09 6.18 -17.88
C LEU A 217 -57.22 6.70 -16.99
N LYS A 218 -56.91 7.61 -16.06
CA LYS A 218 -57.88 8.38 -15.27
C LYS A 218 -57.86 9.85 -15.68
N THR A 219 -59.01 10.51 -15.73
CA THR A 219 -59.06 11.98 -15.89
C THR A 219 -59.02 12.63 -14.51
N ALA A 220 -58.15 13.62 -14.33
CA ALA A 220 -58.05 14.42 -13.11
C ALA A 220 -58.81 15.74 -13.27
N GLU A 221 -59.73 16.00 -12.35
CA GLU A 221 -60.57 17.20 -12.32
C GLU A 221 -60.29 18.01 -11.05
N LYS A 222 -59.81 19.23 -11.23
CA LYS A 222 -59.53 20.15 -10.13
C LYS A 222 -60.84 20.69 -9.54
N GLN A 223 -60.93 20.62 -8.22
CA GLN A 223 -62.08 21.06 -7.44
C GLN A 223 -61.91 22.53 -6.98
N SER A 224 -62.99 23.12 -6.46
CA SER A 224 -63.01 24.52 -6.02
C SER A 224 -62.10 24.81 -4.81
N ASP A 225 -61.79 23.80 -3.99
CA ASP A 225 -60.80 23.84 -2.91
C ASP A 225 -59.35 23.59 -3.39
N GLY A 226 -59.18 23.43 -4.71
CA GLY A 226 -57.91 23.09 -5.36
C GLY A 226 -57.46 21.63 -5.17
N SER A 227 -58.24 20.76 -4.53
CA SER A 227 -58.03 19.31 -4.58
C SER A 227 -58.28 18.76 -6.00
N PHE A 228 -57.96 17.49 -6.25
CA PHE A 228 -58.27 16.82 -7.50
C PHE A 228 -59.13 15.58 -7.22
N THR A 229 -60.09 15.32 -8.09
CA THR A 229 -60.82 14.06 -8.16
C THR A 229 -60.44 13.31 -9.43
N PHE A 230 -60.44 11.98 -9.35
CA PHE A 230 -60.07 11.12 -10.46
C PHE A 230 -61.27 10.29 -10.91
N THR A 231 -61.42 10.11 -12.22
CA THR A 231 -62.45 9.21 -12.76
C THR A 231 -62.15 7.75 -12.44
N GLN A 232 -63.12 6.89 -12.75
CA GLN A 232 -62.82 5.49 -12.99
C GLN A 232 -61.78 5.39 -14.13
N ARG A 233 -60.90 4.39 -14.04
CA ARG A 233 -59.93 4.08 -15.09
C ARG A 233 -60.61 3.65 -16.40
N SER A 234 -60.03 4.01 -17.54
CA SER A 234 -60.49 3.54 -18.86
C SER A 234 -59.88 2.18 -19.24
N ASN A 235 -60.54 1.47 -20.16
CA ASN A 235 -59.96 0.33 -20.85
C ASN A 235 -59.41 0.82 -22.20
N GLY A 236 -58.09 0.93 -22.28
CA GLY A 236 -57.36 1.52 -23.42
C GLY A 236 -56.67 0.47 -24.29
N SER A 237 -56.13 0.91 -25.43
CA SER A 237 -55.41 0.08 -26.40
C SER A 237 -53.89 0.34 -26.45
N SER A 238 -53.40 1.46 -25.90
CA SER A 238 -51.97 1.78 -25.82
C SER A 238 -51.38 1.42 -24.44
N SER A 239 -50.07 1.22 -24.38
CA SER A 239 -49.35 0.77 -23.17
C SER A 239 -49.02 1.88 -22.18
N GLY A 240 -49.05 3.15 -22.62
CA GLY A 240 -48.46 4.29 -21.91
C GLY A 240 -46.91 4.29 -21.88
N ILE A 241 -46.26 3.34 -22.55
CA ILE A 241 -44.80 3.17 -22.56
C ILE A 241 -44.26 3.34 -23.99
N LYS A 242 -43.22 4.17 -24.14
CA LYS A 242 -42.62 4.48 -25.43
C LYS A 242 -42.08 3.23 -26.12
N ASP A 243 -42.40 3.07 -27.40
CA ASP A 243 -41.97 1.95 -28.26
C ASP A 243 -42.32 0.55 -27.72
N LYS A 244 -43.37 0.43 -26.88
CA LYS A 244 -43.91 -0.86 -26.38
C LYS A 244 -45.39 -1.00 -26.69
N THR A 245 -45.78 -2.15 -27.24
CA THR A 245 -47.18 -2.53 -27.40
C THR A 245 -47.82 -2.89 -26.05
N LEU A 246 -49.15 -2.74 -25.95
CA LEU A 246 -49.91 -3.20 -24.79
C LEU A 246 -49.81 -4.74 -24.68
N LYS A 247 -49.31 -5.24 -23.54
CA LYS A 247 -49.15 -6.67 -23.27
C LYS A 247 -50.46 -7.30 -22.77
N THR A 248 -50.56 -8.62 -22.82
CA THR A 248 -51.64 -9.40 -22.19
C THR A 248 -51.03 -10.47 -21.28
N ALA A 249 -51.69 -10.80 -20.16
CA ALA A 249 -51.27 -11.88 -19.28
C ALA A 249 -52.28 -13.04 -19.30
N ASP A 250 -51.84 -14.22 -19.73
CA ASP A 250 -52.66 -15.43 -19.68
C ASP A 250 -52.58 -16.10 -18.31
N LEU A 251 -53.35 -15.54 -17.37
CA LEU A 251 -53.35 -15.95 -15.97
C LEU A 251 -53.64 -17.44 -15.77
N ASN A 252 -54.40 -18.09 -16.66
CA ASN A 252 -54.68 -19.53 -16.57
C ASN A 252 -53.42 -20.38 -16.78
N ASN A 253 -52.52 -19.96 -17.66
CA ASN A 253 -51.27 -20.66 -17.95
C ASN A 253 -50.09 -20.22 -17.06
N MET A 254 -50.29 -19.23 -16.19
CA MET A 254 -49.30 -18.77 -15.19
C MET A 254 -49.24 -19.63 -13.92
N GLY A 255 -49.80 -20.85 -13.94
CA GLY A 255 -49.78 -21.76 -12.80
C GLY A 255 -50.60 -21.23 -11.63
N ALA A 256 -51.81 -20.74 -11.94
CA ALA A 256 -52.77 -20.22 -10.98
C ALA A 256 -53.27 -21.31 -10.03
N THR A 257 -53.22 -21.05 -8.73
CA THR A 257 -53.70 -21.96 -7.69
C THR A 257 -54.47 -21.17 -6.63
N VAL A 258 -55.77 -21.47 -6.46
CA VAL A 258 -56.51 -21.07 -5.25
C VAL A 258 -55.97 -21.88 -4.09
N LYS A 259 -55.45 -21.23 -3.06
CA LYS A 259 -54.74 -21.92 -1.97
C LYS A 259 -55.71 -22.46 -0.93
N ASP A 260 -55.28 -23.49 -0.22
CA ASP A 260 -55.98 -23.98 0.95
C ASP A 260 -55.86 -22.97 2.12
N ALA A 261 -56.83 -23.06 3.03
CA ALA A 261 -57.10 -22.20 4.17
C ALA A 261 -55.96 -22.18 5.20
N SER A 262 -54.86 -21.48 4.88
CA SER A 262 -53.63 -21.42 5.68
C SER A 262 -53.45 -20.14 6.49
N GLY A 263 -53.97 -19.01 6.02
CA GLY A 263 -53.85 -17.70 6.70
C GLY A 263 -52.43 -17.16 6.80
N SER A 264 -51.53 -17.66 5.94
CA SER A 264 -50.08 -17.46 6.00
C SER A 264 -49.61 -16.01 5.97
N TYR A 265 -50.45 -15.08 5.51
CA TYR A 265 -50.15 -13.63 5.43
C TYR A 265 -51.34 -12.78 5.94
N GLY A 266 -52.22 -13.34 6.77
CA GLY A 266 -53.40 -12.64 7.30
C GLY A 266 -54.61 -12.58 6.34
N GLU A 267 -54.50 -13.21 5.18
CA GLU A 267 -55.53 -13.31 4.16
C GLU A 267 -56.62 -14.32 4.53
N PHE A 268 -57.90 -14.07 4.14
CA PHE A 268 -58.98 -15.05 4.30
C PHE A 268 -59.16 -15.96 3.09
N LEU A 269 -58.65 -15.53 1.93
CA LEU A 269 -58.71 -16.22 0.64
C LEU A 269 -57.50 -15.81 -0.19
N ARG A 270 -56.88 -16.74 -0.94
CA ARG A 270 -55.63 -16.52 -1.67
C ARG A 270 -55.56 -17.21 -3.03
N VAL A 271 -54.91 -16.56 -4.00
CA VAL A 271 -54.54 -17.11 -5.31
C VAL A 271 -53.07 -16.83 -5.60
N ASP A 272 -52.30 -17.88 -5.90
CA ASP A 272 -50.88 -17.81 -6.29
C ASP A 272 -50.71 -18.00 -7.80
N PHE A 273 -49.82 -17.23 -8.44
CA PHE A 273 -49.40 -17.38 -9.85
C PHE A 273 -47.89 -17.67 -9.93
N THR A 274 -47.54 -18.94 -10.14
CA THR A 274 -46.19 -19.49 -9.92
C THR A 274 -45.30 -19.54 -11.18
N LYS A 275 -45.86 -19.36 -12.39
CA LYS A 275 -45.12 -19.52 -13.67
C LYS A 275 -45.10 -18.23 -14.48
N ASN A 276 -43.97 -17.94 -15.12
CA ASN A 276 -43.78 -16.83 -16.07
C ASN A 276 -44.18 -15.44 -15.52
N TYR A 277 -44.12 -15.25 -14.21
CA TYR A 277 -44.70 -14.09 -13.52
C TYR A 277 -43.77 -12.87 -13.43
N GLY A 278 -42.48 -13.02 -13.69
CA GLY A 278 -41.46 -12.00 -13.36
C GLY A 278 -41.71 -10.61 -13.93
N ASP A 279 -42.11 -10.54 -15.21
CA ASP A 279 -42.42 -9.31 -15.95
C ASP A 279 -43.77 -8.73 -15.54
N LEU A 280 -44.81 -9.57 -15.38
CA LEU A 280 -46.12 -9.12 -14.89
C LEU A 280 -46.03 -8.56 -13.46
N GLY A 281 -45.31 -9.26 -12.57
CA GLY A 281 -45.13 -8.87 -11.19
C GLY A 281 -44.45 -7.51 -11.08
N ALA A 282 -43.30 -7.34 -11.74
CA ALA A 282 -42.60 -6.05 -11.77
C ALA A 282 -43.47 -4.87 -12.24
N ASN A 283 -44.45 -5.15 -13.10
CA ASN A 283 -45.42 -4.17 -13.60
C ASN A 283 -46.74 -4.11 -12.81
N MET A 284 -46.98 -5.00 -11.84
CA MET A 284 -48.26 -5.13 -11.14
C MET A 284 -48.54 -3.95 -10.21
N GLN A 285 -49.65 -3.27 -10.45
CA GLN A 285 -50.06 -2.07 -9.71
C GLN A 285 -51.07 -2.42 -8.62
N ALA A 286 -52.23 -2.97 -9.01
CA ALA A 286 -53.37 -3.16 -8.13
C ALA A 286 -54.21 -4.37 -8.57
N VAL A 287 -54.99 -4.93 -7.66
CA VAL A 287 -55.85 -6.09 -7.94
C VAL A 287 -57.28 -5.81 -7.48
N LYS A 288 -58.24 -6.17 -8.32
CA LYS A 288 -59.67 -6.06 -8.02
C LYS A 288 -60.29 -7.45 -7.92
N TRP A 289 -61.00 -7.73 -6.85
CA TRP A 289 -61.70 -8.99 -6.64
C TRP A 289 -63.21 -8.75 -6.71
N THR A 290 -63.94 -9.60 -7.43
CA THR A 290 -65.40 -9.54 -7.52
C THR A 290 -65.99 -10.86 -7.03
N TYR A 291 -66.95 -10.76 -6.11
CA TYR A 291 -67.66 -11.89 -5.54
C TYR A 291 -69.07 -12.02 -6.10
N TYR A 292 -69.45 -13.24 -6.47
CA TYR A 292 -70.74 -13.57 -7.09
C TYR A 292 -71.58 -14.51 -6.22
N GLY A 293 -71.07 -14.94 -5.06
CA GLY A 293 -71.73 -15.94 -4.23
C GLY A 293 -71.96 -17.23 -5.01
N ASN A 294 -73.20 -17.69 -5.06
CA ASN A 294 -73.55 -18.95 -5.73
C ASN A 294 -73.83 -18.79 -7.24
N ASP A 295 -73.62 -17.61 -7.84
CA ASP A 295 -73.81 -17.38 -9.28
C ASP A 295 -72.60 -17.86 -10.11
N SER A 296 -72.68 -19.10 -10.59
CA SER A 296 -71.67 -19.70 -11.47
C SER A 296 -71.51 -18.98 -12.82
N THR A 297 -72.52 -18.25 -13.27
CA THR A 297 -72.49 -17.47 -14.52
C THR A 297 -71.67 -16.17 -14.38
N ARG A 298 -71.40 -15.74 -13.14
CA ARG A 298 -70.73 -14.48 -12.80
C ARG A 298 -71.37 -13.25 -13.49
N SER A 299 -72.69 -13.28 -13.63
CA SER A 299 -73.47 -12.22 -14.27
C SER A 299 -73.88 -11.11 -13.28
N LYS A 300 -74.00 -11.43 -11.98
CA LYS A 300 -74.40 -10.48 -10.95
C LYS A 300 -73.41 -10.42 -9.78
N ALA A 301 -72.53 -9.42 -9.80
CA ALA A 301 -71.65 -9.13 -8.66
C ALA A 301 -72.47 -8.81 -7.39
N LEU A 302 -72.10 -9.42 -6.27
CA LEU A 302 -72.63 -9.11 -4.94
C LEU A 302 -71.79 -8.07 -4.21
N ALA A 303 -70.47 -8.11 -4.41
CA ALA A 303 -69.52 -7.15 -3.89
C ALA A 303 -68.23 -7.17 -4.73
N THR A 304 -67.49 -6.06 -4.68
CA THR A 304 -66.21 -5.89 -5.36
C THR A 304 -65.23 -5.26 -4.37
N TYR A 305 -63.98 -5.68 -4.34
CA TYR A 305 -62.96 -5.25 -3.38
C TYR A 305 -61.69 -4.82 -4.12
N GLY A 306 -61.08 -3.73 -3.65
CA GLY A 306 -59.76 -3.29 -4.08
C GLY A 306 -58.72 -3.68 -3.05
N THR A 307 -57.50 -3.95 -3.50
CA THR A 307 -56.39 -4.36 -2.64
C THR A 307 -55.26 -3.33 -2.56
N LYS A 308 -54.42 -3.45 -1.53
CA LYS A 308 -53.19 -2.69 -1.31
C LYS A 308 -51.96 -3.59 -1.43
N PHE A 309 -50.96 -3.14 -2.19
CA PHE A 309 -49.68 -3.86 -2.28
C PHE A 309 -48.96 -3.89 -0.91
N ALA A 310 -48.30 -5.01 -0.60
CA ALA A 310 -47.66 -5.33 0.66
C ALA A 310 -48.58 -5.59 1.87
N ALA A 311 -49.91 -5.49 1.70
CA ALA A 311 -50.92 -5.85 2.72
C ALA A 311 -51.91 -6.93 2.27
N ASP A 312 -52.17 -6.98 0.96
CA ASP A 312 -53.04 -7.96 0.31
C ASP A 312 -52.34 -8.62 -0.90
N ASN A 313 -51.40 -7.91 -1.55
CA ASN A 313 -50.68 -8.40 -2.73
C ASN A 313 -49.18 -8.46 -2.44
N TRP A 314 -48.56 -9.60 -2.71
CA TRP A 314 -47.12 -9.80 -2.57
C TRP A 314 -46.51 -10.39 -3.84
N MET A 315 -45.19 -10.26 -3.94
CA MET A 315 -44.37 -10.85 -4.98
C MET A 315 -43.19 -11.54 -4.33
N HIS A 316 -42.84 -12.73 -4.82
CA HIS A 316 -41.66 -13.45 -4.39
C HIS A 316 -40.70 -13.72 -5.54
N LYS A 317 -39.41 -13.77 -5.23
CA LYS A 317 -38.33 -14.12 -6.18
C LYS A 317 -38.42 -15.54 -6.74
N SER A 318 -39.04 -16.44 -5.98
CA SER A 318 -39.25 -17.86 -6.34
C SER A 318 -40.73 -18.27 -6.43
N MET A 319 -41.57 -17.81 -5.51
CA MET A 319 -42.92 -18.38 -5.30
C MET A 319 -44.03 -17.75 -6.15
N GLY A 320 -43.73 -16.71 -6.94
CA GLY A 320 -44.72 -16.10 -7.83
C GLY A 320 -45.29 -14.78 -7.35
N ILE A 321 -46.42 -14.43 -7.94
CA ILE A 321 -47.30 -13.37 -7.46
C ILE A 321 -48.32 -14.02 -6.52
N GLN A 322 -48.47 -13.50 -5.31
CA GLN A 322 -49.29 -14.09 -4.26
C GLN A 322 -50.35 -13.05 -3.88
N LEU A 323 -51.62 -13.33 -4.18
CA LEU A 323 -52.71 -12.38 -4.06
C LEU A 323 -53.71 -12.88 -3.02
N GLY A 324 -53.78 -12.19 -1.90
CA GLY A 324 -54.76 -12.42 -0.83
C GLY A 324 -55.89 -11.39 -0.83
N LEU A 325 -56.93 -11.69 -0.07
CA LEU A 325 -57.85 -10.70 0.50
C LEU A 325 -57.71 -10.71 2.01
N THR A 326 -57.19 -9.65 2.61
CA THR A 326 -57.06 -9.53 4.07
C THR A 326 -58.39 -9.14 4.70
N ASN A 327 -58.79 -9.85 5.77
CA ASN A 327 -60.01 -9.53 6.52
C ASN A 327 -59.85 -8.17 7.22
N SER A 328 -60.54 -7.15 6.69
CA SER A 328 -60.23 -5.74 6.88
C SER A 328 -61.45 -4.86 6.59
N ILE A 329 -61.40 -3.56 6.92
CA ILE A 329 -62.49 -2.62 6.62
C ILE A 329 -62.76 -2.55 5.09
N ARG A 330 -61.70 -2.62 4.26
CA ARG A 330 -61.80 -2.68 2.79
C ARG A 330 -62.35 -4.01 2.24
N CYS A 331 -62.43 -5.08 3.05
CA CYS A 331 -63.00 -6.36 2.63
C CYS A 331 -63.96 -6.92 3.69
N GLN A 332 -65.25 -6.61 3.53
CA GLN A 332 -66.35 -7.14 4.32
C GLN A 332 -67.32 -7.91 3.41
N LEU A 333 -67.52 -9.20 3.70
CA LEU A 333 -68.38 -10.08 2.91
C LEU A 333 -69.87 -9.69 3.01
N PRO A 334 -70.70 -9.92 1.96
CA PRO A 334 -72.13 -9.70 2.04
C PRO A 334 -72.76 -10.56 3.13
N LYS A 335 -73.73 -9.99 3.86
CA LYS A 335 -74.40 -10.68 4.97
C LYS A 335 -74.99 -12.02 4.53
N GLY A 336 -74.59 -13.10 5.21
CA GLY A 336 -75.06 -14.46 4.95
C GLY A 336 -74.11 -15.31 4.08
N TYR A 337 -72.94 -14.77 3.72
CA TYR A 337 -71.90 -15.47 2.98
C TYR A 337 -70.61 -15.54 3.80
N ASP A 338 -69.87 -16.65 3.66
CA ASP A 338 -68.58 -16.93 4.29
C ASP A 338 -67.38 -16.78 3.33
N GLY A 339 -67.66 -16.47 2.05
CA GLY A 339 -66.67 -16.33 0.99
C GLY A 339 -66.59 -17.53 0.06
N THR A 340 -67.25 -18.64 0.37
CA THR A 340 -67.39 -19.76 -0.58
C THR A 340 -68.21 -19.38 -1.82
N GLY A 341 -68.01 -20.07 -2.93
CA GLY A 341 -68.65 -19.81 -4.21
C GLY A 341 -67.76 -19.07 -5.23
N TYR A 342 -68.37 -18.34 -6.15
CA TYR A 342 -67.73 -17.86 -7.37
C TYR A 342 -67.07 -16.49 -7.24
N TRP A 343 -65.84 -16.42 -7.73
CA TRP A 343 -65.01 -15.22 -7.72
C TRP A 343 -64.41 -14.93 -9.10
N SER A 344 -64.04 -13.67 -9.29
CA SER A 344 -63.16 -13.18 -10.34
C SER A 344 -62.08 -12.29 -9.73
N LEU A 345 -60.84 -12.46 -10.15
CA LEU A 345 -59.69 -11.64 -9.77
C LEU A 345 -59.15 -10.96 -11.02
N THR A 346 -59.12 -9.62 -11.06
CA THR A 346 -58.56 -8.83 -12.17
C THR A 346 -57.28 -8.13 -11.73
N ILE A 347 -56.19 -8.36 -12.45
CA ILE A 347 -54.89 -7.72 -12.23
C ILE A 347 -54.76 -6.48 -13.12
N TYR A 348 -54.35 -5.36 -12.52
CA TYR A 348 -53.95 -4.12 -13.20
C TYR A 348 -52.42 -3.99 -13.16
N ALA A 349 -51.80 -3.81 -14.33
CA ALA A 349 -50.35 -3.72 -14.45
C ALA A 349 -49.91 -2.70 -15.52
N LEU A 350 -48.79 -2.02 -15.26
CA LEU A 350 -48.17 -1.02 -16.13
C LEU A 350 -47.85 -1.62 -17.51
N GLY A 351 -48.42 -1.06 -18.58
CA GLY A 351 -48.22 -1.58 -19.94
C GLY A 351 -48.94 -2.90 -20.28
N TYR A 352 -49.86 -3.36 -19.43
CA TYR A 352 -50.70 -4.54 -19.68
C TYR A 352 -52.19 -4.18 -19.83
N ALA A 353 -52.88 -4.96 -20.66
CA ALA A 353 -54.33 -5.06 -20.65
C ALA A 353 -54.82 -5.81 -19.39
N ASP A 354 -55.99 -5.42 -18.91
CA ASP A 354 -56.65 -6.01 -17.74
C ASP A 354 -56.81 -7.52 -17.92
N SER A 355 -56.22 -8.28 -17.01
CA SER A 355 -56.18 -9.74 -17.10
C SER A 355 -56.96 -10.34 -15.92
N THR A 356 -57.94 -11.20 -16.22
CA THR A 356 -58.89 -11.73 -15.21
C THR A 356 -58.79 -13.25 -15.09
N TYR A 357 -58.72 -13.73 -13.85
CA TYR A 357 -58.76 -15.14 -13.48
C TYR A 357 -60.09 -15.45 -12.75
N ASN A 358 -60.80 -16.48 -13.20
CA ASN A 358 -62.11 -16.88 -12.67
C ASN A 358 -61.96 -18.21 -11.94
N PHE A 359 -62.45 -18.28 -10.70
CA PHE A 359 -62.35 -19.48 -9.87
C PHE A 359 -63.57 -19.65 -8.96
N GLU A 360 -63.64 -20.80 -8.30
CA GLU A 360 -64.62 -21.13 -7.26
C GLU A 360 -63.84 -21.41 -5.97
N ALA A 361 -64.21 -20.73 -4.88
CA ALA A 361 -63.63 -20.95 -3.56
C ALA A 361 -64.52 -21.92 -2.78
N THR A 362 -63.91 -22.96 -2.22
CA THR A 362 -64.60 -23.95 -1.37
C THR A 362 -64.29 -23.69 0.11
N ASP A 363 -64.95 -24.40 1.02
CA ASP A 363 -64.69 -24.33 2.47
C ASP A 363 -63.20 -24.61 2.80
N ALA A 364 -62.52 -25.42 1.99
CA ALA A 364 -61.09 -25.70 2.13
C ALA A 364 -60.18 -24.50 1.77
N ASN A 365 -60.70 -23.47 1.10
CA ASN A 365 -59.96 -22.28 0.67
C ASN A 365 -60.21 -21.05 1.59
N ILE A 366 -61.20 -21.12 2.48
CA ILE A 366 -61.58 -20.02 3.36
C ILE A 366 -60.89 -20.18 4.72
N VAL A 367 -59.98 -19.26 5.03
CA VAL A 367 -59.24 -19.26 6.30
C VAL A 367 -60.20 -18.99 7.46
N LYS A 368 -60.36 -20.01 8.30
CA LYS A 368 -61.05 -19.92 9.58
C LYS A 368 -60.04 -19.47 10.64
N PRO A 369 -60.43 -18.68 11.65
CA PRO A 369 -59.52 -18.28 12.71
C PRO A 369 -59.08 -19.49 13.53
N ASP A 370 -57.85 -19.95 13.31
CA ASP A 370 -57.15 -20.88 14.20
C ASP A 370 -56.32 -20.08 15.23
N THR A 371 -56.18 -20.63 16.42
CA THR A 371 -55.52 -19.99 17.58
C THR A 371 -54.34 -20.81 18.11
N ASN A 372 -54.01 -21.93 17.46
CA ASN A 372 -52.91 -22.80 17.86
C ASN A 372 -51.62 -22.48 17.09
N ALA A 373 -50.48 -22.51 17.78
CA ALA A 373 -49.17 -22.44 17.13
C ALA A 373 -48.84 -23.75 16.39
N GLY A 374 -48.18 -23.65 15.24
CA GLY A 374 -47.70 -24.78 14.46
C GLY A 374 -46.44 -25.46 15.04
N ASP A 375 -46.12 -26.65 14.54
CA ASP A 375 -44.93 -27.41 14.91
C ASP A 375 -43.67 -26.85 14.23
N THR A 376 -42.79 -26.25 15.03
CA THR A 376 -41.54 -25.61 14.60
C THR A 376 -40.33 -26.58 14.54
N THR A 377 -40.53 -27.88 14.78
CA THR A 377 -39.43 -28.87 14.92
C THR A 377 -38.51 -28.93 13.71
N GLU A 378 -39.06 -28.92 12.50
CA GLU A 378 -38.27 -28.98 11.26
C GLU A 378 -37.49 -27.69 11.00
N LEU A 379 -38.12 -26.53 11.22
CA LEU A 379 -37.50 -25.22 11.02
C LEU A 379 -36.34 -24.99 12.00
N ASN A 380 -36.53 -25.33 13.29
CA ASN A 380 -35.46 -25.29 14.30
C ASN A 380 -34.25 -26.15 13.90
N LYS A 381 -34.50 -27.38 13.42
CA LYS A 381 -33.46 -28.28 12.92
C LYS A 381 -32.75 -27.72 11.69
N LEU A 382 -33.48 -27.12 10.74
CA LEU A 382 -32.89 -26.54 9.53
C LEU A 382 -32.00 -25.33 9.86
N VAL A 383 -32.50 -24.38 10.66
CA VAL A 383 -31.75 -23.21 11.14
C VAL A 383 -30.47 -23.67 11.86
N SER A 384 -30.59 -24.59 12.82
CA SER A 384 -29.42 -25.14 13.54
C SER A 384 -28.38 -25.76 12.58
N SER A 385 -28.83 -26.43 11.51
CA SER A 385 -27.95 -27.08 10.51
C SER A 385 -27.24 -26.12 9.55
N VAL A 386 -27.49 -24.81 9.64
CA VAL A 386 -26.88 -23.80 8.75
C VAL A 386 -26.19 -22.65 9.48
N GLU A 387 -26.39 -22.51 10.79
CA GLU A 387 -25.64 -21.53 11.61
C GLU A 387 -24.13 -21.84 11.71
N GLU A 388 -23.74 -23.09 11.47
CA GLU A 388 -22.32 -23.51 11.44
C GLU A 388 -21.58 -23.12 10.13
N LEU A 389 -22.30 -22.61 9.13
CA LEU A 389 -21.71 -22.20 7.85
C LEU A 389 -20.95 -20.88 8.00
N LYS A 390 -19.82 -20.74 7.29
CA LYS A 390 -18.97 -19.55 7.35
C LYS A 390 -19.12 -18.69 6.11
N LYS A 391 -19.42 -17.40 6.29
CA LYS A 391 -19.52 -16.40 5.20
C LYS A 391 -18.30 -16.35 4.28
N SER A 392 -17.11 -16.67 4.79
CA SER A 392 -15.86 -16.75 4.02
C SER A 392 -15.86 -17.81 2.92
N ASP A 393 -16.63 -18.88 3.06
CA ASP A 393 -16.51 -20.09 2.25
C ASP A 393 -17.36 -20.00 0.96
N TYR A 394 -18.15 -18.92 0.83
CA TYR A 394 -19.19 -18.74 -0.18
C TYR A 394 -19.09 -17.38 -0.89
N THR A 395 -19.56 -17.33 -2.13
CA THR A 395 -19.67 -16.08 -2.92
C THR A 395 -20.55 -15.07 -2.21
N GLU A 396 -20.22 -13.78 -2.31
CA GLU A 396 -20.96 -12.73 -1.59
C GLU A 396 -22.44 -12.71 -2.02
N LYS A 397 -22.69 -12.86 -3.32
CA LYS A 397 -24.03 -12.91 -3.91
C LYS A 397 -24.88 -14.07 -3.37
N SER A 398 -24.32 -15.27 -3.26
CA SER A 398 -25.05 -16.43 -2.77
C SER A 398 -25.24 -16.38 -1.26
N TRP A 399 -24.22 -15.93 -0.51
CA TRP A 399 -24.33 -15.78 0.94
C TRP A 399 -25.37 -14.73 1.33
N ASN A 400 -25.36 -13.53 0.74
CA ASN A 400 -26.33 -12.49 1.07
C ASN A 400 -27.77 -12.97 0.77
N SER A 401 -27.95 -13.76 -0.31
CA SER A 401 -29.23 -14.41 -0.63
C SER A 401 -29.66 -15.48 0.38
N PHE A 402 -28.72 -16.14 1.06
CA PHE A 402 -28.98 -17.17 2.06
C PHE A 402 -29.15 -16.60 3.48
N GLU A 403 -28.32 -15.65 3.86
CA GLU A 403 -28.40 -14.85 5.08
C GLU A 403 -29.76 -14.13 5.15
N THR A 404 -30.33 -13.75 4.01
CA THR A 404 -31.71 -13.26 3.87
C THR A 404 -32.73 -14.25 4.43
N GLU A 405 -32.77 -15.50 3.92
CA GLU A 405 -33.76 -16.52 4.34
C GLU A 405 -33.51 -17.05 5.75
N LEU A 406 -32.25 -17.18 6.17
CA LEU A 406 -31.90 -17.63 7.52
C LEU A 406 -32.43 -16.67 8.58
N ASN A 407 -32.42 -15.37 8.26
CA ASN A 407 -32.95 -14.35 9.13
C ASN A 407 -34.48 -14.41 9.23
N GLU A 408 -35.19 -14.57 8.10
CA GLU A 408 -36.66 -14.73 8.09
C GLU A 408 -37.09 -15.99 8.86
N ALA A 409 -36.39 -17.12 8.66
CA ALA A 409 -36.62 -18.35 9.41
C ALA A 409 -36.50 -18.16 10.93
N LYS A 410 -35.54 -17.36 11.40
CA LYS A 410 -35.38 -17.03 12.82
C LYS A 410 -36.50 -16.17 13.37
N ASP A 411 -37.07 -15.29 12.54
CA ASP A 411 -38.16 -14.42 12.97
C ASP A 411 -39.47 -15.20 13.14
N ILE A 412 -39.74 -16.18 12.25
CA ILE A 412 -40.85 -17.13 12.40
C ILE A 412 -40.70 -17.97 13.67
N LEU A 413 -39.47 -18.37 14.02
CA LEU A 413 -39.18 -19.08 15.28
C LEU A 413 -39.31 -18.19 16.54
N ALA A 414 -39.21 -16.87 16.41
CA ALA A 414 -39.33 -15.92 17.52
C ALA A 414 -40.78 -15.44 17.78
N LYS A 415 -41.71 -15.76 16.87
CA LYS A 415 -43.14 -15.40 16.96
C LYS A 415 -43.84 -16.18 18.08
N GLU A 416 -44.76 -15.55 18.80
CA GLU A 416 -45.50 -16.21 19.90
C GLU A 416 -46.42 -17.34 19.39
N THR A 417 -47.05 -17.14 18.25
CA THR A 417 -47.97 -18.10 17.60
C THR A 417 -47.75 -18.15 16.07
N PRO A 418 -46.66 -18.76 15.58
CA PRO A 418 -46.48 -18.98 14.14
C PRO A 418 -47.48 -20.02 13.63
N THR A 419 -48.00 -19.83 12.41
CA THR A 419 -48.88 -20.82 11.77
C THR A 419 -48.05 -21.95 11.15
N GLN A 420 -48.63 -23.16 11.00
CA GLN A 420 -47.90 -24.27 10.35
C GLN A 420 -47.45 -23.92 8.93
N ALA A 421 -48.23 -23.12 8.21
CA ALA A 421 -47.93 -22.75 6.83
C ALA A 421 -46.77 -21.75 6.74
N GLU A 422 -46.69 -20.76 7.64
CA GLU A 422 -45.50 -19.89 7.79
C GLU A 422 -44.23 -20.70 8.06
N ILE A 423 -44.32 -21.72 8.92
CA ILE A 423 -43.20 -22.60 9.26
C ILE A 423 -42.76 -23.43 8.05
N ASN A 424 -43.71 -24.06 7.35
CA ASN A 424 -43.44 -24.87 6.16
C ASN A 424 -42.79 -24.03 5.05
N GLU A 425 -43.26 -22.80 4.86
CA GLU A 425 -42.70 -21.86 3.89
C GLU A 425 -41.25 -21.45 4.25
N ALA A 426 -40.98 -21.13 5.52
CA ALA A 426 -39.64 -20.81 5.99
C ALA A 426 -38.66 -21.99 5.82
N VAL A 427 -39.13 -23.23 5.97
CA VAL A 427 -38.35 -24.45 5.67
C VAL A 427 -38.02 -24.54 4.18
N GLU A 428 -39.00 -24.30 3.30
CA GLU A 428 -38.81 -24.35 1.84
C GLU A 428 -37.78 -23.30 1.37
N HIS A 429 -37.96 -22.03 1.75
CA HIS A 429 -37.07 -20.94 1.32
C HIS A 429 -35.65 -21.10 1.83
N LEU A 430 -35.48 -21.40 3.14
CA LEU A 430 -34.15 -21.58 3.72
C LEU A 430 -33.44 -22.81 3.12
N THR A 431 -34.18 -23.87 2.77
CA THR A 431 -33.62 -25.03 2.05
C THR A 431 -33.19 -24.64 0.64
N ALA A 432 -34.02 -23.90 -0.10
CA ALA A 432 -33.69 -23.43 -1.44
C ALA A 432 -32.49 -22.47 -1.46
N ALA A 433 -32.36 -21.60 -0.45
CA ALA A 433 -31.21 -20.74 -0.25
C ALA A 433 -29.93 -21.53 0.11
N LYS A 434 -30.02 -22.46 1.06
CA LYS A 434 -28.91 -23.35 1.45
C LYS A 434 -28.35 -24.11 0.24
N ASN A 435 -29.24 -24.59 -0.64
CA ASN A 435 -28.87 -25.32 -1.86
C ASN A 435 -28.35 -24.41 -2.99
N ALA A 436 -28.61 -23.10 -2.93
CA ALA A 436 -28.13 -22.10 -3.89
C ALA A 436 -26.83 -21.39 -3.47
N LEU A 437 -26.27 -21.76 -2.31
CA LEU A 437 -24.95 -21.33 -1.86
C LEU A 437 -23.85 -21.84 -2.82
N ASP A 438 -23.13 -20.92 -3.44
CA ASP A 438 -21.99 -21.22 -4.33
C ASP A 438 -20.70 -20.99 -3.55
N LYS A 439 -19.83 -21.99 -3.53
CA LYS A 439 -18.57 -21.97 -2.76
C LYS A 439 -17.45 -21.30 -3.55
N TYR A 440 -16.33 -21.05 -2.91
CA TYR A 440 -15.08 -20.81 -3.61
C TYR A 440 -14.22 -22.08 -3.67
N GLU A 441 -13.71 -22.38 -4.87
CA GLU A 441 -12.52 -23.18 -5.07
C GLU A 441 -11.29 -22.30 -4.83
N TYR A 442 -10.46 -22.70 -3.87
CA TYR A 442 -9.24 -21.98 -3.52
C TYR A 442 -8.02 -22.61 -4.19
N GLY A 443 -7.02 -21.78 -4.49
CA GLY A 443 -5.77 -22.27 -5.07
C GLY A 443 -4.78 -21.16 -5.37
N THR A 444 -3.74 -21.50 -6.13
CA THR A 444 -2.72 -20.54 -6.55
C THR A 444 -2.43 -20.59 -8.03
N ALA A 445 -2.23 -19.43 -8.65
CA ALA A 445 -1.75 -19.32 -10.04
C ALA A 445 -0.63 -18.26 -10.15
N ASN A 446 0.07 -18.25 -11.29
CA ASN A 446 0.97 -17.15 -11.62
C ASN A 446 0.16 -16.10 -12.40
N LEU A 447 0.35 -14.81 -12.10
CA LEU A 447 -0.38 -13.70 -12.72
C LEU A 447 0.61 -12.67 -13.27
N SER A 448 0.43 -12.21 -14.51
CA SER A 448 1.25 -11.12 -15.05
C SER A 448 1.09 -9.83 -14.22
N TYR A 449 2.02 -8.89 -14.33
CA TYR A 449 1.89 -7.60 -13.63
C TYR A 449 0.57 -6.89 -13.95
N ALA A 450 0.19 -6.85 -15.23
CA ALA A 450 -1.10 -6.33 -15.67
C ALA A 450 -2.29 -7.04 -15.02
N ASP A 451 -2.35 -8.38 -15.07
CA ASP A 451 -3.49 -9.15 -14.52
C ASP A 451 -3.58 -9.02 -12.99
N PHE A 452 -2.42 -8.97 -12.33
CA PHE A 452 -2.33 -8.77 -10.88
C PHE A 452 -2.79 -7.36 -10.47
N TYR A 453 -2.27 -6.31 -11.14
CA TYR A 453 -2.56 -4.92 -10.79
C TYR A 453 -3.89 -4.40 -11.33
N TYR A 454 -4.48 -4.98 -12.38
CA TYR A 454 -5.76 -4.51 -12.92
C TYR A 454 -6.84 -4.38 -11.83
N GLY A 455 -6.98 -5.41 -10.99
CA GLY A 455 -7.90 -5.40 -9.85
C GLY A 455 -7.52 -4.45 -8.71
N GLU A 456 -6.23 -4.15 -8.52
CA GLU A 456 -5.79 -3.19 -7.48
C GLU A 456 -6.13 -1.75 -7.86
N LEU A 457 -6.08 -1.45 -9.16
CA LEU A 457 -6.14 -0.12 -9.73
C LEU A 457 -7.55 0.28 -10.20
N ASN A 458 -8.50 -0.66 -10.26
CA ASN A 458 -9.89 -0.45 -10.70
C ASN A 458 -10.88 -1.06 -9.69
N ASP A 459 -12.12 -0.54 -9.60
CA ASP A 459 -13.20 -1.10 -8.76
C ASP A 459 -13.82 -2.36 -9.40
N VAL A 460 -13.03 -3.44 -9.48
CA VAL A 460 -13.45 -4.72 -10.05
C VAL A 460 -14.26 -5.50 -9.01
N LYS A 461 -15.53 -5.75 -9.31
CA LYS A 461 -16.48 -6.50 -8.48
C LYS A 461 -16.52 -7.97 -8.89
N GLU A 462 -17.02 -8.83 -8.01
CA GLU A 462 -17.29 -10.24 -8.33
C GLU A 462 -18.32 -10.35 -9.46
N ASP A 463 -17.96 -11.07 -10.53
CA ASP A 463 -18.88 -11.50 -11.58
C ASP A 463 -18.65 -12.97 -11.93
N THR A 464 -19.66 -13.80 -11.66
CA THR A 464 -19.66 -15.24 -11.91
C THR A 464 -20.05 -15.60 -13.35
N THR A 465 -20.36 -14.60 -14.19
CA THR A 465 -20.87 -14.79 -15.56
C THR A 465 -19.74 -15.15 -16.51
N LEU A 466 -19.79 -16.33 -17.13
CA LEU A 466 -18.78 -16.78 -18.08
C LEU A 466 -18.80 -15.93 -19.37
N ASP A 467 -17.76 -15.13 -19.59
CA ASP A 467 -17.48 -14.36 -20.80
C ASP A 467 -16.07 -14.70 -21.32
N LEU A 468 -16.00 -15.37 -22.47
CA LEU A 468 -14.75 -15.73 -23.12
C LEU A 468 -14.30 -14.71 -24.18
N THR A 469 -15.00 -13.59 -24.33
CA THR A 469 -14.89 -12.67 -25.47
C THR A 469 -14.38 -11.27 -25.12
N SER A 470 -14.61 -10.79 -23.90
CA SER A 470 -14.08 -9.51 -23.41
C SER A 470 -12.77 -9.69 -22.63
N ASP A 471 -11.74 -8.89 -22.94
CA ASP A 471 -10.51 -8.80 -22.15
C ASP A 471 -10.27 -7.34 -21.70
N LYS A 472 -10.80 -7.00 -20.54
CA LYS A 472 -10.75 -5.63 -20.00
C LYS A 472 -9.36 -5.20 -19.51
N ALA A 473 -8.45 -6.16 -19.29
CA ALA A 473 -7.08 -5.91 -18.86
C ALA A 473 -6.07 -5.81 -20.03
N ALA A 474 -6.52 -5.93 -21.28
CA ALA A 474 -5.66 -5.90 -22.47
C ALA A 474 -4.70 -4.69 -22.53
N SER A 475 -5.20 -3.48 -22.28
CA SER A 475 -4.40 -2.25 -22.33
C SER A 475 -3.34 -2.15 -21.22
N TYR A 476 -3.46 -2.93 -20.14
CA TYR A 476 -2.45 -2.98 -19.09
C TYR A 476 -1.26 -3.89 -19.49
N ARG A 477 -1.46 -4.81 -20.46
CA ARG A 477 -0.41 -5.68 -21.02
C ARG A 477 0.37 -5.05 -22.18
N GLU A 478 0.04 -3.81 -22.56
CA GLU A 478 0.79 -3.03 -23.55
C GLU A 478 2.16 -2.61 -23.01
N SER A 479 3.13 -2.39 -23.90
CA SER A 479 4.51 -2.13 -23.48
C SER A 479 4.67 -0.75 -22.85
N GLY A 480 5.37 -0.69 -21.71
CA GLY A 480 5.50 0.51 -20.88
C GLY A 480 4.30 0.76 -19.95
N MET A 481 3.33 -0.17 -19.91
CA MET A 481 2.22 -0.14 -18.94
C MET A 481 2.54 -1.05 -17.77
N TYR A 482 2.13 -2.32 -17.79
CA TYR A 482 2.47 -3.34 -16.79
C TYR A 482 2.93 -4.64 -17.46
N ASP A 483 3.88 -4.50 -18.40
CA ASP A 483 4.51 -5.60 -19.13
C ASP A 483 5.69 -6.23 -18.36
N ALA A 484 6.41 -7.15 -18.99
CA ALA A 484 7.45 -7.91 -18.30
C ALA A 484 8.73 -7.08 -18.11
N VAL A 485 9.16 -6.91 -16.85
CA VAL A 485 10.39 -6.16 -16.49
C VAL A 485 11.62 -6.87 -17.04
N SER A 486 12.06 -6.44 -18.22
CA SER A 486 13.18 -7.01 -18.99
C SER A 486 14.55 -6.42 -18.64
N SER A 487 14.56 -5.33 -17.87
CA SER A 487 15.75 -4.57 -17.46
C SER A 487 16.67 -5.34 -16.47
N ALA A 488 16.26 -6.52 -16.00
CA ALA A 488 16.93 -7.34 -15.00
C ALA A 488 18.10 -8.20 -15.55
N THR A 489 19.08 -7.58 -16.21
CA THR A 489 20.21 -8.17 -16.98
C THR A 489 21.24 -9.04 -16.22
N THR A 490 20.92 -9.57 -15.04
CA THR A 490 21.79 -10.47 -14.24
C THR A 490 20.94 -11.51 -13.50
N ASN A 491 21.52 -12.61 -12.96
CA ASN A 491 20.81 -13.66 -12.18
C ASN A 491 19.96 -13.19 -10.96
N LYS A 492 19.81 -11.88 -10.73
CA LYS A 492 18.93 -11.27 -9.74
C LYS A 492 17.45 -11.59 -9.99
N TYR A 493 16.93 -11.55 -11.23
CA TYR A 493 15.49 -11.79 -11.49
C TYR A 493 15.01 -13.10 -10.83
N LYS A 494 15.79 -14.19 -10.96
CA LYS A 494 15.51 -15.51 -10.35
C LYS A 494 15.57 -15.57 -8.81
N SER A 495 16.06 -14.54 -8.11
CA SER A 495 16.47 -14.69 -6.69
C SER A 495 16.34 -13.45 -5.81
N PHE A 496 15.95 -12.30 -6.35
CA PHE A 496 15.85 -11.05 -5.59
C PHE A 496 14.53 -10.94 -4.83
N PHE A 497 13.44 -11.43 -5.42
CA PHE A 497 12.13 -11.60 -4.80
C PHE A 497 11.68 -13.05 -5.01
N SER A 498 11.10 -13.70 -3.99
CA SER A 498 10.54 -15.07 -4.13
C SER A 498 9.06 -15.09 -4.52
N SER A 499 8.39 -13.94 -4.36
CA SER A 499 7.01 -13.68 -4.75
C SER A 499 6.83 -13.48 -6.26
N THR A 500 7.91 -13.30 -7.03
CA THR A 500 7.88 -13.07 -8.48
C THR A 500 8.14 -14.35 -9.27
N TYR A 501 7.55 -14.49 -10.47
CA TYR A 501 7.99 -15.48 -11.46
C TYR A 501 8.62 -14.80 -12.67
N SER A 502 9.47 -15.53 -13.37
CA SER A 502 10.35 -14.97 -14.39
C SER A 502 10.76 -16.03 -15.39
N GLU A 503 11.03 -15.59 -16.62
CA GLU A 503 11.50 -16.44 -17.70
C GLU A 503 12.89 -16.00 -18.17
N ASP A 504 13.63 -16.93 -18.78
CA ASP A 504 14.92 -16.63 -19.39
C ASP A 504 14.73 -15.98 -20.75
N ASN A 505 15.46 -14.90 -21.03
CA ASN A 505 15.35 -14.20 -22.29
C ASN A 505 15.79 -15.12 -23.44
N ALA A 506 15.04 -15.13 -24.56
CA ALA A 506 15.31 -16.02 -25.70
C ALA A 506 16.72 -15.87 -26.31
N ASN A 507 17.39 -14.74 -26.09
CA ASN A 507 18.77 -14.49 -26.50
C ASN A 507 19.84 -15.03 -25.53
N GLY A 508 19.45 -15.67 -24.43
CA GLY A 508 20.34 -16.21 -23.39
C GLY A 508 20.99 -15.15 -22.48
N GLN A 509 20.62 -13.86 -22.61
CA GLN A 509 21.19 -12.76 -21.83
C GLN A 509 20.18 -12.27 -20.77
N GLY A 510 20.25 -12.89 -19.59
CA GLY A 510 19.38 -12.57 -18.46
C GLY A 510 17.97 -13.14 -18.62
N GLY A 511 17.00 -12.49 -17.99
CA GLY A 511 15.61 -12.89 -17.99
C GLY A 511 14.70 -11.78 -17.49
N SER A 512 13.41 -11.94 -17.71
CA SER A 512 12.38 -10.92 -17.47
C SER A 512 11.45 -11.35 -16.34
N ILE A 513 11.08 -10.43 -15.44
CA ILE A 513 10.04 -10.69 -14.42
C ILE A 513 8.68 -10.43 -15.06
N ILE A 514 7.81 -11.44 -15.11
CA ILE A 514 6.52 -11.35 -15.80
C ILE A 514 5.41 -10.89 -14.84
N GLY A 515 5.53 -11.23 -13.56
CA GLY A 515 4.56 -10.86 -12.54
C GLY A 515 4.67 -11.70 -11.28
N MET A 516 3.54 -11.90 -10.60
CA MET A 516 3.45 -12.55 -9.30
C MET A 516 3.27 -14.06 -9.37
N LYS A 517 3.99 -14.75 -8.49
CA LYS A 517 4.11 -16.21 -8.42
C LYS A 517 3.25 -16.80 -7.33
N ASP A 518 2.54 -17.88 -7.66
CA ASP A 518 1.67 -18.62 -6.74
C ASP A 518 0.74 -17.67 -5.95
N VAL A 519 0.11 -16.69 -6.61
CA VAL A 519 -0.86 -15.76 -6.02
C VAL A 519 -2.09 -16.55 -5.59
N ASN A 520 -2.60 -16.27 -4.39
CA ASN A 520 -3.81 -16.90 -3.88
C ASN A 520 -5.05 -16.40 -4.66
N ILE A 521 -5.84 -17.33 -5.15
CA ILE A 521 -7.04 -17.07 -5.95
C ILE A 521 -8.21 -17.87 -5.37
N ALA A 522 -9.38 -17.22 -5.32
CA ALA A 522 -10.66 -17.84 -5.11
C ALA A 522 -11.48 -17.77 -6.41
N VAL A 523 -12.12 -18.87 -6.79
CA VAL A 523 -13.01 -18.94 -7.96
C VAL A 523 -14.35 -19.50 -7.51
N PRO A 524 -15.50 -18.87 -7.82
CA PRO A 524 -16.81 -19.48 -7.60
C PRO A 524 -16.85 -20.90 -8.17
N THR A 525 -17.29 -21.90 -7.41
CA THR A 525 -17.30 -23.31 -7.84
C THR A 525 -18.11 -23.48 -9.14
N SER A 526 -19.25 -22.79 -9.25
CA SER A 526 -20.04 -22.77 -10.50
C SER A 526 -19.25 -22.25 -11.71
N LEU A 527 -18.43 -21.20 -11.54
CA LEU A 527 -17.57 -20.67 -12.59
C LEU A 527 -16.39 -21.60 -12.90
N TYR A 528 -15.77 -22.19 -11.87
CA TYR A 528 -14.64 -23.11 -12.02
C TYR A 528 -15.01 -24.35 -12.85
N GLU A 529 -16.17 -24.96 -12.58
CA GLU A 529 -16.66 -26.10 -13.39
C GLU A 529 -17.02 -25.69 -14.83
N ASN A 530 -17.65 -24.52 -15.01
CA ASN A 530 -17.97 -24.01 -16.34
C ASN A 530 -16.71 -23.69 -17.17
N ALA A 531 -15.67 -23.13 -16.55
CA ALA A 531 -14.39 -22.86 -17.19
C ALA A 531 -13.62 -24.16 -17.53
N LYS A 532 -13.58 -25.15 -16.62
CA LYS A 532 -13.02 -26.48 -16.92
C LYS A 532 -13.76 -27.17 -18.08
N LYS A 533 -15.08 -27.05 -18.14
CA LYS A 533 -15.89 -27.54 -19.27
C LYS A 533 -15.50 -26.83 -20.56
N ALA A 534 -15.36 -25.51 -20.56
CA ALA A 534 -14.91 -24.74 -21.73
C ALA A 534 -13.50 -25.15 -22.22
N ILE A 535 -12.55 -25.43 -21.29
CA ILE A 535 -11.23 -25.98 -21.61
C ILE A 535 -11.37 -27.35 -22.28
N SER A 536 -12.18 -28.27 -21.73
CA SER A 536 -12.39 -29.60 -22.31
C SER A 536 -13.06 -29.57 -23.69
N GLU A 537 -13.82 -28.52 -23.99
CA GLU A 537 -14.47 -28.26 -25.27
C GLU A 537 -13.55 -27.52 -26.27
N ASN A 538 -12.31 -27.20 -25.89
CA ASN A 538 -11.36 -26.39 -26.66
C ASN A 538 -11.95 -25.06 -27.17
N LYS A 539 -12.72 -24.36 -26.33
CA LYS A 539 -13.25 -23.04 -26.68
C LYS A 539 -12.13 -22.00 -26.75
N GLU A 540 -12.18 -21.14 -27.78
CA GLU A 540 -11.35 -19.95 -27.81
C GLU A 540 -11.73 -18.99 -26.68
N CYS A 541 -10.72 -18.28 -26.18
CA CYS A 541 -10.84 -17.33 -25.08
C CYS A 541 -9.96 -16.12 -25.37
N SER A 542 -10.57 -14.94 -25.43
CA SER A 542 -9.89 -13.67 -25.70
C SER A 542 -9.21 -13.08 -24.46
N ASN A 543 -9.60 -13.53 -23.27
CA ASN A 543 -9.04 -13.12 -21.97
C ASN A 543 -8.27 -14.26 -21.27
N LYS A 544 -7.83 -13.99 -20.04
CA LYS A 544 -6.96 -14.90 -19.27
C LYS A 544 -7.70 -15.96 -18.43
N LEU A 545 -9.03 -16.02 -18.42
CA LEU A 545 -9.78 -16.95 -17.57
C LEU A 545 -9.32 -18.41 -17.72
N LEU A 546 -9.36 -18.94 -18.93
CA LEU A 546 -9.06 -20.37 -19.16
C LEU A 546 -7.58 -20.71 -18.91
N GLU A 547 -6.67 -19.75 -19.11
CA GLU A 547 -5.23 -19.89 -18.84
C GLU A 547 -4.95 -19.94 -17.33
N ILE A 548 -5.60 -19.07 -16.55
CA ILE A 548 -5.49 -19.05 -15.09
C ILE A 548 -6.10 -20.33 -14.51
N ILE A 549 -7.32 -20.70 -14.91
CA ILE A 549 -8.00 -21.93 -14.47
C ILE A 549 -7.19 -23.18 -14.82
N GLY A 550 -6.64 -23.26 -16.03
CA GLY A 550 -5.84 -24.39 -16.49
C GLY A 550 -4.47 -24.53 -15.82
N SER A 551 -3.96 -23.46 -15.19
CA SER A 551 -2.67 -23.45 -14.47
C SER A 551 -2.82 -23.40 -12.94
N MET A 552 -4.04 -23.24 -12.43
CA MET A 552 -4.36 -23.12 -11.01
C MET A 552 -4.07 -24.41 -10.23
N LYS A 553 -3.36 -24.28 -9.11
CA LYS A 553 -3.09 -25.37 -8.16
C LYS A 553 -4.07 -25.26 -6.99
N LEU A 554 -5.00 -26.19 -6.88
CA LEU A 554 -6.03 -26.16 -5.83
C LEU A 554 -5.45 -26.30 -4.40
N SER A 555 -6.20 -25.77 -3.43
CA SER A 555 -5.92 -25.78 -1.99
C SER A 555 -7.21 -26.08 -1.23
N ASP A 556 -7.17 -27.00 -0.26
CA ASP A 556 -8.34 -27.38 0.55
C ASP A 556 -8.76 -26.30 1.57
N ASN A 557 -7.95 -25.26 1.76
CA ASN A 557 -8.16 -24.23 2.78
C ASN A 557 -8.17 -22.83 2.17
N ALA A 558 -9.10 -22.00 2.65
CA ALA A 558 -9.13 -20.57 2.37
C ALA A 558 -7.83 -19.90 2.89
N PRO A 559 -7.07 -19.19 2.03
CA PRO A 559 -5.89 -18.45 2.43
C PRO A 559 -6.26 -17.11 3.11
N SER A 560 -5.32 -16.52 3.85
CA SER A 560 -5.52 -15.25 4.57
C SER A 560 -5.62 -14.02 3.66
N GLU A 561 -5.09 -14.13 2.45
CA GLU A 561 -5.27 -13.18 1.36
C GLU A 561 -5.64 -13.95 0.08
N TYR A 562 -6.49 -13.36 -0.77
CA TYR A 562 -6.78 -13.88 -2.10
C TYR A 562 -7.39 -12.82 -3.02
N LYS A 563 -7.23 -13.01 -4.33
CA LYS A 563 -8.03 -12.34 -5.36
C LYS A 563 -9.20 -13.22 -5.79
N ILE A 564 -10.35 -12.64 -6.09
CA ILE A 564 -11.45 -13.36 -6.74
C ILE A 564 -11.25 -13.27 -8.26
N LEU A 565 -11.33 -14.41 -8.95
CA LEU A 565 -11.27 -14.49 -10.42
C LEU A 565 -12.69 -14.46 -11.00
N ASN A 566 -12.94 -13.50 -11.88
CA ASN A 566 -14.22 -13.30 -12.54
C ASN A 566 -14.34 -14.09 -13.84
N GLY A 567 -15.58 -14.25 -14.30
CA GLY A 567 -15.89 -14.99 -15.52
C GLY A 567 -15.47 -14.31 -16.83
N ASP A 568 -14.98 -13.07 -16.79
CA ASP A 568 -14.32 -12.35 -17.89
C ASP A 568 -12.77 -12.39 -17.81
N GLY A 569 -12.22 -13.20 -16.90
CA GLY A 569 -10.78 -13.33 -16.67
C GLY A 569 -10.14 -12.17 -15.90
N THR A 570 -10.90 -11.14 -15.51
CA THR A 570 -10.39 -10.11 -14.58
C THR A 570 -10.27 -10.66 -13.16
N LEU A 571 -9.42 -10.04 -12.34
CA LEU A 571 -9.33 -10.32 -10.92
C LEU A 571 -9.69 -9.08 -10.11
N THR A 572 -10.25 -9.29 -8.92
CA THR A 572 -10.50 -8.21 -7.95
C THR A 572 -9.18 -7.65 -7.37
N ALA A 573 -9.29 -6.55 -6.61
CA ALA A 573 -8.27 -6.19 -5.62
C ALA A 573 -8.02 -7.37 -4.66
N MET A 574 -6.84 -7.40 -4.04
CA MET A 574 -6.52 -8.38 -3.01
C MET A 574 -7.48 -8.20 -1.82
N LYS A 575 -8.16 -9.28 -1.45
CA LYS A 575 -8.93 -9.34 -0.21
C LYS A 575 -8.00 -9.85 0.88
N SER A 576 -7.59 -8.95 1.77
CA SER A 576 -6.59 -9.16 2.83
C SER A 576 -7.03 -8.50 4.14
N GLU A 577 -6.39 -8.87 5.25
CA GLU A 577 -6.38 -8.00 6.42
C GLU A 577 -5.52 -6.75 6.12
N VAL A 578 -5.84 -5.61 6.71
CA VAL A 578 -5.07 -4.36 6.53
C VAL A 578 -4.55 -3.86 7.88
N THR A 579 -3.25 -3.58 7.94
CA THR A 579 -2.59 -2.95 9.07
C THR A 579 -2.15 -1.53 8.69
N GLU A 580 -2.75 -0.53 9.32
CA GLU A 580 -2.27 0.86 9.21
C GLU A 580 -1.00 1.05 10.07
N ASP A 581 0.12 1.36 9.43
CA ASP A 581 1.39 1.66 10.10
C ASP A 581 1.53 3.17 10.29
N THR A 582 1.15 3.63 11.49
CA THR A 582 1.31 5.01 11.95
C THR A 582 2.65 5.26 12.65
N SER A 583 3.53 4.24 12.73
CA SER A 583 4.82 4.30 13.40
C SER A 583 5.99 4.61 12.47
N ASP A 584 5.81 4.34 11.18
CA ASP A 584 6.75 4.61 10.12
C ASP A 584 6.34 5.85 9.31
N THR A 585 7.32 6.48 8.66
CA THR A 585 7.07 7.59 7.74
C THR A 585 7.78 7.33 6.41
N LEU A 586 7.28 7.93 5.34
CA LEU A 586 7.93 7.91 4.04
C LEU A 586 8.58 9.28 3.78
N THR A 587 9.63 9.29 2.96
CA THR A 587 10.29 10.50 2.47
C THR A 587 10.46 10.41 0.96
N ILE A 588 10.32 11.53 0.24
CA ILE A 588 10.49 11.61 -1.22
C ILE A 588 11.66 12.54 -1.56
N LYS A 589 12.43 12.20 -2.59
CA LYS A 589 13.52 13.05 -3.13
C LYS A 589 13.53 13.02 -4.64
N THR A 590 13.84 14.15 -5.26
CA THR A 590 13.81 14.33 -6.73
C THR A 590 15.17 14.17 -7.42
N GLN A 591 16.23 13.94 -6.64
CA GLN A 591 17.62 13.83 -7.13
C GLN A 591 18.14 12.40 -6.91
N SER A 592 17.43 11.44 -7.51
CA SER A 592 17.79 10.02 -7.43
C SER A 592 18.52 9.53 -8.67
N SER A 593 19.40 8.55 -8.46
CA SER A 593 20.06 7.79 -9.52
C SER A 593 19.25 6.57 -9.99
N TYR A 594 18.01 6.42 -9.49
CA TYR A 594 17.11 5.28 -9.69
C TYR A 594 15.75 5.66 -10.25
N GLY A 595 15.38 6.95 -10.23
CA GLY A 595 14.15 7.48 -10.81
C GLY A 595 14.17 9.01 -10.70
N GLN A 596 13.15 9.66 -11.24
CA GLN A 596 12.96 11.11 -11.03
C GLN A 596 12.42 11.40 -9.63
N TYR A 597 11.71 10.43 -9.02
CA TYR A 597 11.33 10.45 -7.62
C TYR A 597 11.74 9.13 -6.98
N GLU A 598 12.41 9.18 -5.83
CA GLU A 598 12.68 8.01 -4.99
C GLU A 598 12.01 8.20 -3.64
N VAL A 599 11.22 7.19 -3.24
CA VAL A 599 10.50 7.12 -1.97
C VAL A 599 11.22 6.14 -1.04
N ASP A 600 11.68 6.68 0.07
CA ASP A 600 12.43 5.97 1.11
C ASP A 600 11.61 5.87 2.40
N PRO A 601 11.35 4.66 2.93
CA PRO A 601 10.77 4.51 4.25
C PRO A 601 11.80 4.79 5.35
N VAL A 602 11.32 5.50 6.37
CA VAL A 602 12.02 5.83 7.61
C VAL A 602 11.36 5.02 8.71
N THR A 603 11.93 3.85 8.99
CA THR A 603 11.29 2.82 9.83
C THR A 603 11.69 2.91 11.30
N SER A 604 10.70 2.70 12.16
CA SER A 604 10.81 2.53 13.61
C SER A 604 11.22 1.09 13.98
N GLU A 605 11.74 0.89 15.19
CA GLU A 605 12.19 -0.44 15.62
C GLU A 605 10.98 -1.36 15.89
N ASN A 606 10.83 -2.42 15.08
CA ASN A 606 9.72 -3.39 15.11
C ASN A 606 8.36 -2.89 14.59
N SER A 607 8.33 -1.82 13.78
CA SER A 607 7.14 -1.46 12.97
C SER A 607 6.73 -2.59 12.02
N PRO A 608 5.46 -2.64 11.57
CA PRO A 608 5.01 -3.52 10.49
C PRO A 608 5.98 -3.55 9.29
N LEU A 609 6.36 -2.39 8.73
CA LEU A 609 7.23 -2.34 7.56
C LEU A 609 8.69 -2.73 7.87
N SER A 610 9.21 -2.47 9.08
CA SER A 610 10.55 -2.93 9.49
C SER A 610 10.67 -4.45 9.66
N ASN A 611 9.54 -5.12 9.98
CA ASN A 611 9.46 -6.57 10.13
C ASN A 611 9.22 -7.30 8.81
N LEU A 612 8.75 -6.61 7.77
CA LEU A 612 8.47 -7.18 6.45
C LEU A 612 9.76 -7.67 5.77
N SER A 613 9.84 -8.97 5.45
CA SER A 613 10.83 -9.43 4.46
C SER A 613 10.37 -9.04 3.06
N ALA A 614 10.74 -7.84 2.63
CA ALA A 614 10.39 -7.34 1.30
C ALA A 614 10.85 -8.27 0.17
N LYS A 615 11.91 -9.07 0.39
CA LYS A 615 12.35 -10.09 -0.56
C LYS A 615 11.41 -11.30 -0.60
N ASP A 616 10.94 -11.77 0.55
CA ASP A 616 10.26 -13.08 0.64
C ASP A 616 8.73 -12.96 0.54
N SER A 617 8.17 -11.79 0.87
CA SER A 617 6.72 -11.59 1.09
C SER A 617 6.09 -10.41 0.35
N LEU A 618 6.84 -9.49 -0.28
CA LEU A 618 6.22 -8.33 -0.95
C LEU A 618 5.66 -8.72 -2.34
N LEU A 619 4.35 -8.64 -2.50
CA LEU A 619 3.62 -8.86 -3.77
C LEU A 619 3.58 -7.60 -4.65
N GLY A 620 3.76 -6.41 -4.08
CA GLY A 620 3.68 -5.17 -4.83
C GLY A 620 3.59 -3.94 -3.93
N ILE A 621 3.64 -2.76 -4.53
CA ILE A 621 3.37 -1.49 -3.86
C ILE A 621 2.36 -0.73 -4.70
N ILE A 622 1.32 -0.21 -4.06
CA ILE A 622 0.36 0.71 -4.65
C ILE A 622 0.59 2.09 -4.05
N VAL A 623 0.71 3.10 -4.90
CA VAL A 623 0.72 4.51 -4.53
C VAL A 623 -0.66 5.10 -4.87
N GLU A 624 -1.23 5.89 -3.98
CA GLU A 624 -2.50 6.60 -4.21
C GLU A 624 -2.29 8.11 -4.03
N ASP A 625 -2.75 8.90 -5.02
CA ASP A 625 -2.61 10.36 -5.03
C ASP A 625 -3.77 11.10 -4.34
N GLU A 626 -3.74 12.43 -4.40
CA GLU A 626 -4.73 13.31 -3.76
C GLU A 626 -6.11 13.31 -4.41
N ASP A 627 -6.24 12.74 -5.62
CA ASP A 627 -7.53 12.52 -6.29
C ASP A 627 -8.05 11.08 -6.08
N GLY A 628 -7.33 10.25 -5.32
CA GLY A 628 -7.63 8.83 -5.11
C GLY A 628 -7.21 7.91 -6.26
N LYS A 629 -6.46 8.41 -7.25
CA LYS A 629 -5.96 7.58 -8.35
C LYS A 629 -4.77 6.74 -7.89
N LYS A 630 -4.78 5.47 -8.28
CA LYS A 630 -3.80 4.46 -7.85
C LYS A 630 -2.77 4.15 -8.93
N TYR A 631 -1.58 3.73 -8.49
CA TYR A 631 -0.42 3.44 -9.33
C TYR A 631 0.34 2.24 -8.77
N GLY A 632 0.46 1.16 -9.55
CA GLY A 632 1.26 -0.01 -9.21
C GLY A 632 2.75 0.22 -9.44
N MET A 633 3.59 -0.52 -8.71
CA MET A 633 5.05 -0.46 -8.78
C MET A 633 5.62 -1.86 -9.01
N GLU A 634 6.54 -2.01 -9.95
CA GLU A 634 7.04 -3.33 -10.38
C GLU A 634 8.41 -3.66 -9.80
N HIS A 635 8.71 -4.95 -9.66
CA HIS A 635 9.92 -5.38 -8.96
C HIS A 635 11.16 -5.24 -9.84
N LEU A 636 12.27 -4.78 -9.24
CA LEU A 636 13.54 -4.44 -9.89
C LEU A 636 13.51 -3.24 -10.85
N GLU A 637 12.35 -2.87 -11.39
CA GLU A 637 12.17 -1.58 -12.05
C GLU A 637 11.89 -0.48 -11.02
N ASN A 638 10.72 -0.52 -10.37
CA ASN A 638 10.35 0.46 -9.36
C ASN A 638 10.79 0.03 -7.96
N ILE A 639 10.64 -1.24 -7.58
CA ILE A 639 10.79 -1.72 -6.18
C ILE A 639 12.16 -2.39 -5.96
N TRP A 640 12.82 -2.06 -4.84
CA TRP A 640 14.03 -2.76 -4.37
C TRP A 640 14.02 -3.09 -2.87
N ILE A 641 15.21 -3.21 -2.27
CA ILE A 641 15.43 -3.69 -0.90
C ILE A 641 14.72 -2.80 0.13
N GLY A 642 13.86 -3.43 0.95
CA GLY A 642 13.29 -2.83 2.15
C GLY A 642 12.16 -1.85 1.87
N GLY A 643 11.28 -2.14 0.91
CA GLY A 643 10.08 -1.35 0.64
C GLY A 643 10.35 0.04 0.03
N LYS A 644 11.57 0.28 -0.44
CA LYS A 644 11.97 1.48 -1.19
C LYS A 644 11.55 1.34 -2.65
N PHE A 645 11.12 2.43 -3.26
CA PHE A 645 10.76 2.45 -4.67
C PHE A 645 11.04 3.79 -5.38
N SER A 646 11.13 3.78 -6.70
CA SER A 646 11.20 4.98 -7.55
C SER A 646 10.45 4.81 -8.86
N PHE A 647 10.11 5.95 -9.46
CA PHE A 647 9.44 6.03 -10.75
C PHE A 647 9.99 7.20 -11.58
N ALA A 648 9.78 7.12 -12.89
CA ALA A 648 9.95 8.23 -13.82
C ALA A 648 8.57 8.81 -14.15
N VAL A 649 8.52 10.09 -14.53
CA VAL A 649 7.31 10.78 -15.00
C VAL A 649 7.52 11.44 -16.36
N THR A 650 8.71 11.27 -16.97
CA THR A 650 9.00 11.68 -18.34
C THR A 650 9.77 10.58 -19.06
N ASP A 651 9.64 10.53 -20.39
CA ASP A 651 10.38 9.61 -21.25
C ASP A 651 11.90 9.70 -21.07
N GLY A 652 12.59 8.60 -21.38
CA GLY A 652 14.03 8.53 -21.54
C GLY A 652 14.86 8.61 -20.26
N PHE A 653 14.25 8.62 -19.07
CA PHE A 653 15.00 8.57 -17.81
C PHE A 653 15.80 7.27 -17.72
N LYS A 654 17.12 7.39 -17.48
CA LYS A 654 18.01 6.25 -17.30
C LYS A 654 18.53 6.16 -15.88
N GLU A 655 18.30 5.03 -15.25
CA GLU A 655 18.91 4.74 -13.95
C GLU A 655 20.42 4.45 -14.09
N LYS A 656 21.13 4.42 -12.96
CA LYS A 656 22.59 4.41 -12.90
C LYS A 656 23.32 3.21 -13.52
N HIS A 657 22.66 2.11 -13.84
CA HIS A 657 23.24 0.99 -14.58
C HIS A 657 22.98 1.08 -16.09
N GLY A 658 22.17 2.05 -16.54
CA GLY A 658 21.91 2.40 -17.94
C GLY A 658 20.55 1.96 -18.46
N ASN A 659 19.72 1.33 -17.62
CA ASN A 659 18.37 0.92 -18.01
C ASN A 659 17.44 2.14 -18.09
N THR A 660 16.55 2.17 -19.09
CA THR A 660 15.40 3.09 -19.09
C THR A 660 14.36 2.60 -18.08
N ILE A 661 13.60 3.51 -17.47
CA ILE A 661 12.43 3.20 -16.62
C ILE A 661 11.20 3.76 -17.32
N ASP A 662 10.13 2.97 -17.35
CA ASP A 662 8.89 3.39 -17.99
C ASP A 662 8.18 4.47 -17.16
N TYR A 663 7.65 5.46 -17.86
CA TYR A 663 7.03 6.64 -17.26
C TYR A 663 5.52 6.73 -17.52
N ASN A 664 5.00 6.06 -18.56
CA ASN A 664 3.62 6.21 -19.05
C ASN A 664 2.59 6.08 -17.92
N ARG A 665 2.72 5.02 -17.12
CA ARG A 665 1.82 4.75 -15.98
C ARG A 665 1.91 5.79 -14.86
N HIS A 666 3.04 6.48 -14.70
CA HIS A 666 3.35 7.37 -13.57
C HIS A 666 3.38 8.86 -13.93
N GLU A 667 3.33 9.25 -15.21
CA GLU A 667 3.41 10.64 -15.71
C GLU A 667 2.56 11.64 -14.89
N ALA A 668 1.30 11.27 -14.65
CA ALA A 668 0.32 12.10 -13.93
C ALA A 668 0.64 12.34 -12.44
N LEU A 669 1.60 11.63 -11.84
CA LEU A 669 2.06 11.90 -10.47
C LEU A 669 2.83 13.22 -10.36
N GLN A 670 3.35 13.76 -11.46
CA GLN A 670 4.07 15.04 -11.41
C GLN A 670 3.15 16.20 -10.98
N GLY A 671 3.59 16.95 -9.96
CA GLY A 671 2.80 18.04 -9.37
C GLY A 671 1.70 17.56 -8.41
N LYS A 672 1.51 16.24 -8.22
CA LYS A 672 0.53 15.67 -7.28
C LYS A 672 1.10 15.43 -5.90
N THR A 673 0.22 15.16 -4.94
CA THR A 673 0.57 14.72 -3.59
C THR A 673 0.18 13.24 -3.42
N ILE A 674 1.14 12.38 -3.08
CA ILE A 674 0.85 11.01 -2.64
C ILE A 674 0.23 11.10 -1.25
N LYS A 675 -0.97 10.51 -1.09
CA LYS A 675 -1.72 10.47 0.16
C LYS A 675 -1.60 9.15 0.90
N LYS A 676 -1.39 8.05 0.19
CA LYS A 676 -1.34 6.71 0.77
C LYS A 676 -0.41 5.81 -0.02
N VAL A 677 0.31 4.95 0.67
CA VAL A 677 1.12 3.89 0.07
C VAL A 677 0.75 2.57 0.73
N THR A 678 0.34 1.58 -0.06
CA THR A 678 -0.01 0.23 0.38
C THR A 678 1.07 -0.74 -0.08
N TYR A 679 1.63 -1.50 0.86
CA TYR A 679 2.52 -2.62 0.61
C TYR A 679 1.71 -3.91 0.64
N LEU A 680 1.65 -4.62 -0.49
CA LEU A 680 0.89 -5.87 -0.61
C LEU A 680 1.72 -7.05 -0.06
N VAL A 681 1.21 -7.77 0.93
CA VAL A 681 1.97 -8.77 1.71
C VAL A 681 1.43 -10.19 1.53
N LYS A 682 2.25 -11.05 0.93
CA LYS A 682 1.92 -12.46 0.74
C LYS A 682 1.69 -13.19 2.06
N ASN A 683 0.55 -13.87 2.18
CA ASN A 683 0.11 -14.60 3.36
C ASN A 683 0.15 -13.76 4.66
N GLY A 684 -0.18 -12.47 4.58
CA GLY A 684 -0.18 -11.57 5.73
C GLY A 684 -1.12 -10.38 5.51
N ALA A 685 -1.15 -9.47 6.50
CA ALA A 685 -1.89 -8.22 6.37
C ALA A 685 -1.12 -7.22 5.51
N ASP A 686 -1.82 -6.52 4.62
CA ASP A 686 -1.26 -5.44 3.81
C ASP A 686 -0.94 -4.24 4.70
N ILE A 687 0.19 -3.57 4.43
CA ILE A 687 0.68 -2.48 5.29
C ILE A 687 0.37 -1.15 4.60
N VAL A 688 -0.44 -0.32 5.25
CA VAL A 688 -0.83 1.00 4.74
C VAL A 688 -0.10 2.10 5.51
N ILE A 689 0.58 2.99 4.79
CA ILE A 689 1.15 4.22 5.35
C ILE A 689 0.46 5.43 4.73
N ASN A 690 -0.28 6.17 5.55
CA ASN A 690 -0.86 7.46 5.20
C ASN A 690 0.22 8.55 5.19
N THR A 691 0.22 9.43 4.18
CA THR A 691 1.32 10.36 3.94
C THR A 691 0.87 11.64 3.20
N ASN A 692 1.82 12.55 2.93
CA ASN A 692 1.60 13.79 2.20
C ASN A 692 2.85 14.13 1.35
N LEU A 693 3.34 13.17 0.56
CA LEU A 693 4.57 13.36 -0.23
C LEU A 693 4.26 14.13 -1.51
N LYS A 694 4.79 15.35 -1.63
CA LYS A 694 4.66 16.12 -2.87
C LYS A 694 5.65 15.62 -3.93
N CYS A 695 5.12 15.14 -5.04
CA CYS A 695 5.87 14.89 -6.27
C CYS A 695 6.13 16.24 -6.96
N LYS A 696 7.10 17.01 -6.44
CA LYS A 696 7.44 18.37 -6.90
C LYS A 696 7.70 18.42 -8.40
N THR A 697 7.14 19.41 -9.10
CA THR A 697 7.32 19.61 -10.55
C THR A 697 8.79 19.66 -10.93
N LEU A 698 9.20 18.93 -11.97
CA LEU A 698 10.60 18.83 -12.36
C LEU A 698 11.10 20.16 -12.95
N ALA A 699 12.17 20.70 -12.37
CA ALA A 699 12.92 21.83 -12.91
C ALA A 699 14.10 21.33 -13.76
N GLY A 700 14.54 22.15 -14.73
CA GLY A 700 15.74 21.84 -15.51
C GLY A 700 16.97 21.77 -14.61
N SER A 701 17.75 20.68 -14.71
CA SER A 701 18.90 20.39 -13.83
C SER A 701 19.93 21.51 -13.76
N ASP A 702 20.07 22.27 -14.86
CA ASP A 702 21.11 23.27 -15.07
C ASP A 702 20.60 24.70 -14.85
N SER A 703 19.41 24.87 -14.26
CA SER A 703 18.76 26.17 -14.04
C SER A 703 19.37 27.00 -12.91
N ILE A 704 20.18 26.39 -12.04
CA ILE A 704 21.06 27.10 -11.10
C ILE A 704 22.51 26.70 -11.37
N LYS A 705 23.39 27.69 -11.56
CA LYS A 705 24.81 27.49 -11.88
C LYS A 705 25.69 28.14 -10.81
N ALA A 706 26.72 27.43 -10.37
CA ALA A 706 27.71 27.94 -9.42
C ALA A 706 29.06 28.13 -10.12
N THR A 707 29.58 29.36 -10.13
CA THR A 707 30.86 29.73 -10.76
C THR A 707 31.83 30.23 -9.71
N ALA A 708 32.97 29.56 -9.56
CA ALA A 708 34.03 30.01 -8.66
C ALA A 708 34.70 31.27 -9.23
N ASN A 709 34.72 32.35 -8.43
CA ASN A 709 35.42 33.59 -8.78
C ASN A 709 36.90 33.54 -8.35
N ASP A 710 37.20 32.71 -7.36
CA ASP A 710 38.48 32.62 -6.68
C ASP A 710 39.05 31.18 -6.68
N ASN A 711 40.38 31.08 -6.62
CA ASN A 711 41.05 29.88 -6.13
C ASN A 711 40.75 29.67 -4.64
N PHE A 712 40.93 28.44 -4.13
CA PHE A 712 40.77 28.13 -2.72
C PHE A 712 41.69 28.98 -1.83
N LYS A 713 41.06 29.84 -1.02
CA LYS A 713 41.64 30.69 0.02
C LYS A 713 40.60 30.88 1.12
N ASP A 714 41.00 31.44 2.25
CA ASP A 714 40.02 31.94 3.22
C ASP A 714 39.24 33.12 2.61
N GLY A 715 37.91 33.06 2.65
CA GLY A 715 37.05 34.03 1.97
C GLY A 715 36.94 33.86 0.45
N ALA A 716 37.19 32.66 -0.10
CA ALA A 716 36.99 32.40 -1.53
C ALA A 716 35.50 32.51 -1.91
N THR A 717 35.20 33.23 -2.99
CA THR A 717 33.82 33.51 -3.42
C THR A 717 33.38 32.69 -4.64
N VAL A 718 32.10 32.35 -4.64
CA VAL A 718 31.43 31.61 -5.71
C VAL A 718 30.10 32.31 -6.01
N SER A 719 29.93 32.74 -7.25
CA SER A 719 28.71 33.37 -7.75
C SER A 719 27.67 32.31 -8.10
N VAL A 720 26.42 32.49 -7.66
CA VAL A 720 25.30 31.62 -8.00
C VAL A 720 24.35 32.35 -8.95
N ASP A 721 24.28 31.87 -10.18
CA ASP A 721 23.29 32.30 -11.17
C ASP A 721 22.00 31.51 -10.98
N THR A 722 20.91 32.23 -10.70
CA THR A 722 19.55 31.71 -10.55
C THR A 722 18.60 32.29 -11.60
N THR A 723 19.10 32.88 -12.69
CA THR A 723 18.26 33.56 -13.70
C THR A 723 17.42 32.61 -14.55
N ALA A 724 17.80 31.33 -14.62
CA ALA A 724 17.15 30.30 -15.42
C ALA A 724 16.16 29.40 -14.62
N VAL A 725 15.88 29.72 -13.35
CA VAL A 725 14.90 28.98 -12.54
C VAL A 725 13.47 29.24 -13.05
N PRO A 726 12.52 28.31 -12.81
CA PRO A 726 11.11 28.51 -13.14
C PRO A 726 10.53 29.79 -12.53
N SER A 727 9.71 30.51 -13.31
CA SER A 727 9.02 31.72 -12.83
C SER A 727 8.12 31.41 -11.64
N GLY A 728 8.21 32.21 -10.58
CA GLY A 728 7.46 31.99 -9.32
C GLY A 728 8.10 31.01 -8.34
N SER A 729 9.23 30.36 -8.69
CA SER A 729 10.01 29.58 -7.73
C SER A 729 10.74 30.47 -6.70
N ASN A 730 10.97 29.92 -5.51
CA ASN A 730 11.60 30.56 -4.36
C ASN A 730 12.73 29.68 -3.82
N TYR A 731 13.61 29.21 -4.71
CA TYR A 731 14.72 28.32 -4.35
C TYR A 731 15.61 28.88 -3.23
N THR A 732 15.79 28.08 -2.18
CA THR A 732 16.67 28.37 -1.04
C THR A 732 17.86 27.41 -1.01
N LEU A 733 19.02 27.87 -0.53
CA LEU A 733 20.18 26.99 -0.33
C LEU A 733 19.95 26.10 0.90
N SER A 734 19.78 24.80 0.68
CA SER A 734 19.52 23.80 1.71
C SER A 734 20.81 23.20 2.29
N SER A 735 21.81 22.95 1.44
CA SER A 735 23.11 22.46 1.91
C SER A 735 24.26 22.75 0.95
N VAL A 736 25.48 22.81 1.51
CA VAL A 736 26.75 22.81 0.76
C VAL A 736 27.58 21.64 1.24
N SER A 737 28.19 20.89 0.33
CA SER A 737 29.02 19.72 0.65
C SER A 737 30.33 19.71 -0.13
N MET A 738 31.41 19.27 0.51
CA MET A 738 32.67 18.93 -0.15
C MET A 738 32.80 17.39 -0.19
N GLY A 739 32.53 16.80 -1.35
CA GLY A 739 32.45 15.35 -1.52
C GLY A 739 31.36 14.71 -0.65
N LYS A 740 31.76 14.09 0.49
CA LYS A 740 30.83 13.47 1.46
C LYS A 740 30.70 14.24 2.77
N THR A 741 31.41 15.36 2.90
CA THR A 741 31.38 16.21 4.09
C THR A 741 30.37 17.32 3.85
N VAL A 742 29.22 17.26 4.53
CA VAL A 742 28.30 18.40 4.61
C VAL A 742 28.97 19.50 5.43
N LEU A 743 28.96 20.72 4.90
CA LEU A 743 29.59 21.89 5.51
C LEU A 743 28.60 22.65 6.39
N THR A 744 29.10 23.34 7.42
CA THR A 744 28.27 24.07 8.38
C THR A 744 28.25 25.56 8.05
N GLU A 745 27.08 26.15 7.84
CA GLU A 745 26.96 27.60 7.65
C GLU A 745 27.44 28.38 8.88
N GLY A 746 27.97 29.58 8.67
CA GLY A 746 28.63 30.41 9.68
C GLY A 746 30.05 29.93 10.02
N THR A 747 30.32 28.62 9.95
CA THR A 747 31.61 28.00 10.32
C THR A 747 32.50 27.73 9.12
N ASP A 748 32.01 26.96 8.15
CA ASP A 748 32.73 26.54 6.95
C ASP A 748 32.42 27.42 5.73
N TYR A 749 31.26 28.08 5.72
CA TYR A 749 30.85 29.02 4.67
C TYR A 749 29.83 30.05 5.19
N THR A 750 29.49 31.04 4.38
CA THR A 750 28.31 31.92 4.53
C THR A 750 27.68 32.16 3.16
N TYR A 751 26.35 32.21 3.07
CA TYR A 751 25.64 32.51 1.81
C TYR A 751 24.79 33.77 1.93
N ALA A 752 25.00 34.75 1.05
CA ALA A 752 24.21 35.99 1.00
C ALA A 752 24.28 36.60 -0.40
N ASN A 753 23.20 37.26 -0.86
CA ASN A 753 23.13 37.97 -2.15
C ASN A 753 23.66 37.11 -3.31
N ASN A 754 23.16 35.88 -3.42
CA ASN A 754 23.57 34.87 -4.40
C ASN A 754 25.08 34.57 -4.45
N THR A 755 25.82 34.89 -3.38
CA THR A 755 27.26 34.67 -3.29
C THR A 755 27.56 33.75 -2.12
N LEU A 756 28.20 32.63 -2.41
CA LEU A 756 28.75 31.72 -1.41
C LEU A 756 30.19 32.14 -1.10
N THR A 757 30.49 32.37 0.18
CA THR A 757 31.85 32.64 0.66
C THR A 757 32.34 31.45 1.48
N ILE A 758 33.39 30.77 1.02
CA ILE A 758 34.02 29.63 1.69
C ILE A 758 35.08 30.12 2.69
N LYS A 759 35.06 29.55 3.90
CA LYS A 759 36.06 29.76 4.94
C LYS A 759 37.08 28.64 4.93
N ALA A 760 38.34 28.93 5.26
CA ALA A 760 39.41 27.94 5.30
C ALA A 760 39.38 27.17 6.64
N THR A 761 38.83 25.95 6.62
CA THR A 761 38.68 25.09 7.80
C THR A 761 39.31 23.71 7.58
N ASP A 762 39.22 22.84 8.59
CA ASP A 762 39.58 21.43 8.43
C ASP A 762 38.65 20.70 7.44
N ASN A 763 37.40 21.15 7.29
CA ASN A 763 36.38 20.55 6.43
C ASN A 763 36.45 21.01 4.97
N THR A 764 37.00 22.20 4.69
CA THR A 764 37.10 22.78 3.35
C THR A 764 38.49 22.59 2.72
N GLY A 765 38.62 22.84 1.42
CA GLY A 765 39.87 22.70 0.68
C GLY A 765 39.71 22.88 -0.83
N VAL A 766 40.82 22.71 -1.54
CA VAL A 766 40.83 22.49 -3.00
C VAL A 766 40.07 21.20 -3.33
N GLY A 767 39.20 21.25 -4.33
CA GLY A 767 38.38 20.12 -4.78
C GLY A 767 36.98 20.53 -5.26
N SER A 768 36.14 19.55 -5.57
CA SER A 768 34.75 19.77 -5.99
C SER A 768 33.78 19.90 -4.80
N TYR A 769 32.83 20.81 -4.99
CA TYR A 769 31.75 21.14 -4.06
C TYR A 769 30.41 21.00 -4.78
N SER A 770 29.37 20.68 -4.01
CA SER A 770 27.98 20.66 -4.48
C SER A 770 27.09 21.47 -3.54
N MET A 771 26.14 22.18 -4.11
CA MET A 771 25.13 23.01 -3.45
C MET A 771 23.76 22.46 -3.81
N VAL A 772 22.94 22.13 -2.81
CA VAL A 772 21.56 21.67 -3.00
C VAL A 772 20.63 22.83 -2.74
N PHE A 773 19.85 23.21 -3.75
CA PHE A 773 18.80 24.22 -3.67
C PHE A 773 17.44 23.53 -3.65
N THR A 774 16.57 23.97 -2.74
CA THR A 774 15.23 23.39 -2.53
C THR A 774 14.14 24.44 -2.69
N ASP A 775 13.04 24.04 -3.31
CA ASP A 775 11.79 24.79 -3.45
C ASP A 775 10.62 23.90 -3.01
N ASP A 776 9.48 24.46 -2.59
CA ASP A 776 8.32 23.67 -2.13
C ASP A 776 7.48 23.10 -3.28
N THR A 777 7.50 23.77 -4.45
CA THR A 777 6.74 23.41 -5.66
C THR A 777 7.60 22.62 -6.64
N TYR A 778 8.86 23.01 -6.81
CA TYR A 778 9.77 22.48 -7.83
C TYR A 778 10.86 21.57 -7.26
N SER A 779 11.28 20.60 -8.06
CA SER A 779 12.32 19.62 -7.71
C SER A 779 13.62 20.28 -7.27
N ASP A 780 14.31 19.67 -6.30
CA ASP A 780 15.59 20.16 -5.80
C ASP A 780 16.63 20.23 -6.94
N ILE A 781 17.49 21.27 -6.96
CA ILE A 781 18.53 21.48 -7.98
C ILE A 781 19.92 21.34 -7.32
N VAL A 782 20.84 20.65 -7.98
CA VAL A 782 22.22 20.45 -7.49
C VAL A 782 23.23 21.17 -8.36
N ALA A 783 23.59 22.40 -7.99
CA ALA A 783 24.69 23.11 -8.63
C ALA A 783 26.04 22.59 -8.09
N SER A 784 27.04 22.40 -8.95
CA SER A 784 28.38 21.97 -8.55
C SER A 784 29.45 22.89 -9.10
N PHE A 785 30.51 23.10 -8.31
CA PHE A 785 31.67 23.92 -8.68
C PHE A 785 32.96 23.27 -8.17
N THR A 786 34.12 23.74 -8.65
CA THR A 786 35.43 23.29 -8.15
C THR A 786 36.23 24.51 -7.74
N LEU A 787 36.84 24.48 -6.55
CA LEU A 787 37.83 25.46 -6.15
C LEU A 787 39.21 24.92 -6.50
N GLU A 788 39.89 25.59 -7.41
CA GLU A 788 41.25 25.30 -7.80
C GLU A 788 42.26 25.79 -6.76
N SER A 789 43.48 25.24 -6.80
CA SER A 789 44.56 25.56 -5.87
C SER A 789 45.34 26.82 -6.21
N GLY A 790 45.20 27.33 -7.44
CA GLY A 790 46.02 28.43 -7.98
C GLY A 790 47.49 28.05 -8.29
N TYR A 791 47.93 26.83 -7.97
CA TYR A 791 49.27 26.34 -8.32
C TYR A 791 49.39 26.04 -9.81
N LYS A 792 50.58 26.28 -10.36
CA LYS A 792 50.92 26.09 -11.77
C LYS A 792 51.58 24.74 -12.00
N THR A 793 51.58 24.28 -13.25
CA THR A 793 52.34 23.08 -13.67
C THR A 793 53.81 23.23 -13.27
N GLY A 794 54.32 22.27 -12.49
CA GLY A 794 55.68 22.28 -11.93
C GLY A 794 55.76 22.57 -10.43
N ASP A 795 54.78 23.29 -9.85
CA ASP A 795 54.72 23.55 -8.40
C ASP A 795 54.54 22.27 -7.58
N ILE A 796 53.87 21.27 -8.17
CA ILE A 796 53.82 19.89 -7.69
C ILE A 796 54.58 19.02 -8.68
N SER A 797 55.49 18.19 -8.16
CA SER A 797 56.35 17.32 -8.98
C SER A 797 56.67 16.01 -8.26
N ILE A 798 57.06 14.98 -9.02
CA ILE A 798 57.71 13.80 -8.45
C ILE A 798 59.22 14.03 -8.54
N ASN A 799 59.90 14.06 -7.39
CA ASN A 799 61.34 14.31 -7.35
C ASN A 799 62.16 13.04 -7.65
N LYS A 800 63.46 13.24 -7.88
CA LYS A 800 64.45 12.19 -8.16
C LYS A 800 64.60 11.09 -7.10
N ASN A 801 64.00 11.24 -5.91
CA ASN A 801 63.97 10.22 -4.86
C ASN A 801 62.62 9.45 -4.84
N ASN A 802 61.82 9.55 -5.91
CA ASN A 802 60.50 8.92 -6.03
C ASN A 802 59.48 9.43 -4.99
N GLN A 803 59.55 10.71 -4.62
CA GLN A 803 58.66 11.35 -3.64
C GLN A 803 57.90 12.51 -4.27
N VAL A 804 56.59 12.61 -3.98
CA VAL A 804 55.79 13.77 -4.36
C VAL A 804 56.23 14.98 -3.55
N THR A 805 56.67 16.02 -4.25
CA THR A 805 57.04 17.32 -3.67
C THR A 805 55.86 18.26 -3.79
N LEU A 806 55.46 18.86 -2.66
CA LEU A 806 54.32 19.77 -2.57
C LEU A 806 54.76 21.17 -2.12
N PRO A 807 54.06 22.24 -2.54
CA PRO A 807 54.26 23.59 -2.02
C PRO A 807 54.07 23.69 -0.51
N ALA A 808 54.74 24.67 0.11
CA ALA A 808 54.64 24.90 1.54
C ALA A 808 53.19 25.17 1.98
N GLY A 809 52.74 24.47 3.02
CA GLY A 809 51.37 24.56 3.55
C GLY A 809 50.38 23.57 2.93
N VAL A 810 50.68 22.93 1.80
CA VAL A 810 49.79 21.92 1.20
C VAL A 810 49.82 20.62 2.00
N ASN A 811 48.66 20.18 2.48
CA ASN A 811 48.56 18.94 3.22
C ASN A 811 48.54 17.72 2.26
N PHE A 812 49.54 16.85 2.36
CA PHE A 812 49.67 15.66 1.51
C PHE A 812 48.41 14.79 1.45
N LYS A 813 47.71 14.61 2.58
CA LYS A 813 46.46 13.84 2.60
C LYS A 813 45.31 14.56 1.88
N LYS A 814 45.22 15.90 1.94
CA LYS A 814 44.23 16.68 1.16
C LYS A 814 44.55 16.63 -0.34
N TYR A 815 45.82 16.62 -0.74
CA TYR A 815 46.23 16.40 -2.15
C TYR A 815 45.88 14.98 -2.63
N VAL A 816 46.31 13.94 -1.92
CA VAL A 816 46.06 12.52 -2.27
C VAL A 816 44.58 12.18 -2.39
N ASN A 817 43.73 12.80 -1.56
CA ASN A 817 42.28 12.63 -1.64
C ASN A 817 41.64 13.20 -2.91
N ASN A 818 42.29 14.16 -3.58
CA ASN A 818 41.82 14.77 -4.83
C ASN A 818 42.37 14.08 -6.09
N ILE A 819 43.27 13.11 -5.97
CA ILE A 819 43.76 12.32 -7.12
C ILE A 819 42.63 11.45 -7.66
N THR A 820 42.22 11.72 -8.89
CA THR A 820 41.11 11.04 -9.59
C THR A 820 41.60 9.97 -10.57
N SER A 821 42.77 10.16 -11.18
CA SER A 821 43.40 9.19 -12.09
C SER A 821 44.88 8.98 -11.77
N ILE A 822 45.31 7.72 -11.90
CA ILE A 822 46.67 7.24 -11.78
C ILE A 822 46.94 6.37 -13.01
N LYS A 823 47.87 6.81 -13.86
CA LYS A 823 48.39 6.00 -14.97
C LYS A 823 49.82 5.59 -14.70
N ILE A 824 50.15 4.36 -15.10
CA ILE A 824 51.50 3.80 -15.05
C ILE A 824 51.87 3.39 -16.48
N ASN A 825 52.90 4.02 -17.05
CA ASN A 825 53.27 3.92 -18.47
C ASN A 825 52.05 4.17 -19.40
N GLY A 826 51.30 5.25 -19.17
CA GLY A 826 50.08 5.59 -19.90
C GLY A 826 48.84 4.73 -19.61
N VAL A 827 48.99 3.59 -18.90
CA VAL A 827 47.87 2.67 -18.61
C VAL A 827 47.18 3.05 -17.31
N GLU A 828 45.88 3.38 -17.38
CA GLU A 828 45.00 3.63 -16.25
C GLU A 828 45.02 2.47 -15.22
N LYS A 829 45.28 2.78 -13.96
CA LYS A 829 45.26 1.81 -12.84
C LYS A 829 44.16 2.09 -11.82
N THR A 830 43.56 3.27 -11.87
CA THR A 830 42.38 3.70 -11.09
C THR A 830 41.08 3.10 -11.64
N GLY A 831 39.98 3.22 -10.89
CA GLY A 831 38.65 2.71 -11.28
C GLY A 831 38.08 1.61 -10.39
N LYS A 832 37.07 0.89 -10.88
CA LYS A 832 36.27 -0.08 -10.10
C LYS A 832 37.06 -1.34 -9.73
N GLY A 833 37.79 -1.28 -8.62
CA GLY A 833 38.70 -2.34 -8.16
C GLY A 833 40.17 -2.06 -8.46
N GLY A 834 40.50 -0.89 -9.01
CA GLY A 834 41.86 -0.43 -9.27
C GLY A 834 42.62 0.02 -8.02
N ILE A 835 43.82 0.56 -8.21
CA ILE A 835 44.65 1.13 -7.13
C ILE A 835 44.05 2.45 -6.62
N LYS A 836 44.24 2.73 -5.32
CA LYS A 836 43.96 4.02 -4.71
C LYS A 836 45.27 4.77 -4.49
N ALA A 837 45.25 6.09 -4.58
CA ALA A 837 46.41 6.93 -4.30
C ALA A 837 47.03 6.65 -2.90
N THR A 838 46.22 6.33 -1.89
CA THR A 838 46.68 5.94 -0.54
C THR A 838 47.36 4.57 -0.44
N ASP A 839 47.29 3.74 -1.48
CA ASP A 839 48.04 2.47 -1.59
C ASP A 839 49.33 2.65 -2.42
N LEU A 840 49.34 3.66 -3.32
CA LEU A 840 50.50 4.05 -4.16
C LEU A 840 51.55 4.85 -3.38
N PHE A 841 51.14 5.72 -2.46
CA PHE A 841 52.04 6.54 -1.66
C PHE A 841 52.05 6.12 -0.19
N ASP A 842 53.19 6.28 0.48
CA ASP A 842 53.27 6.22 1.94
C ASP A 842 52.80 7.52 2.61
N ALA A 843 52.91 7.60 3.94
CA ALA A 843 52.45 8.77 4.70
C ALA A 843 53.28 10.03 4.48
N ASP A 844 54.51 9.89 3.98
CA ASP A 844 55.48 10.96 3.74
C ASP A 844 55.59 11.31 2.23
N GLY A 845 54.72 10.73 1.41
CA GLY A 845 54.63 10.99 -0.04
C GLY A 845 55.62 10.21 -0.91
N ASN A 846 56.32 9.22 -0.37
CA ASN A 846 57.19 8.36 -1.18
C ASN A 846 56.35 7.31 -1.91
N ILE A 847 56.77 6.96 -3.13
CA ILE A 847 56.14 5.90 -3.91
C ILE A 847 56.44 4.53 -3.30
N ASN A 848 55.36 3.78 -3.09
CA ASN A 848 55.36 2.43 -2.59
C ASN A 848 55.50 1.42 -3.74
N PHE A 849 56.73 0.99 -4.04
CA PHE A 849 57.03 -0.05 -5.04
C PHE A 849 56.48 -1.46 -4.69
N ASN A 850 55.85 -1.64 -3.53
CA ASN A 850 55.04 -2.83 -3.19
C ASN A 850 53.53 -2.64 -3.47
N ALA A 851 53.11 -1.52 -4.07
CA ALA A 851 51.71 -1.26 -4.35
C ALA A 851 51.12 -2.32 -5.29
N ALA A 852 49.92 -2.79 -4.98
CA ALA A 852 49.26 -3.89 -5.69
C ALA A 852 47.74 -3.73 -5.71
N ILE A 853 47.14 -4.04 -6.86
CA ILE A 853 45.71 -4.08 -7.10
C ILE A 853 45.17 -5.40 -6.54
N LYS A 854 44.05 -5.36 -5.80
CA LYS A 854 43.49 -6.54 -5.12
C LYS A 854 42.19 -6.98 -5.77
N GLY A 855 42.16 -8.21 -6.27
CA GLY A 855 40.96 -8.84 -6.81
C GLY A 855 39.94 -9.16 -5.72
N LYS A 856 38.67 -9.31 -6.10
CA LYS A 856 37.56 -9.67 -5.20
C LYS A 856 37.68 -11.10 -4.66
N ASP A 857 38.37 -11.95 -5.42
CA ASP A 857 38.76 -13.33 -5.10
C ASP A 857 39.92 -13.42 -4.08
N GLY A 858 40.58 -12.30 -3.77
CA GLY A 858 41.76 -12.24 -2.91
C GLY A 858 43.09 -12.33 -3.66
N SER A 859 43.08 -12.35 -5.01
CA SER A 859 44.28 -12.17 -5.82
C SER A 859 44.92 -10.79 -5.62
N SER A 860 46.20 -10.65 -5.96
CA SER A 860 46.96 -9.42 -5.76
C SER A 860 47.97 -9.23 -6.88
N THR A 861 47.70 -8.29 -7.79
CA THR A 861 48.55 -7.97 -8.94
C THR A 861 49.44 -6.77 -8.62
N PRO A 862 50.78 -6.90 -8.63
CA PRO A 862 51.68 -5.77 -8.44
C PRO A 862 51.45 -4.66 -9.47
N VAL A 863 51.50 -3.40 -9.04
CA VAL A 863 51.47 -2.24 -9.95
C VAL A 863 52.82 -2.04 -10.62
N PHE A 864 53.90 -2.35 -9.89
CA PHE A 864 55.27 -2.40 -10.40
C PHE A 864 55.69 -3.87 -10.45
N ALA A 865 55.81 -4.43 -11.66
CA ALA A 865 56.14 -5.85 -11.84
C ALA A 865 57.62 -6.15 -11.52
N ASP A 866 58.51 -5.23 -11.89
CA ASP A 866 59.92 -5.23 -11.51
C ASP A 866 60.23 -3.88 -10.87
N LYS A 867 60.58 -3.86 -9.58
CA LYS A 867 60.87 -2.62 -8.84
C LYS A 867 62.07 -1.85 -9.39
N SER A 868 63.02 -2.56 -10.02
CA SER A 868 64.25 -1.99 -10.57
C SER A 868 64.05 -1.38 -11.96
N ALA A 869 62.90 -1.64 -12.60
CA ALA A 869 62.52 -1.02 -13.86
C ALA A 869 62.07 0.44 -13.66
N SER A 870 62.21 1.23 -14.73
CA SER A 870 61.77 2.61 -14.79
C SER A 870 60.31 2.69 -15.24
N TYR A 871 59.49 3.47 -14.54
CA TYR A 871 58.07 3.68 -14.85
C TYR A 871 57.74 5.17 -14.94
N THR A 872 56.92 5.55 -15.91
CA THR A 872 56.27 6.86 -15.94
C THR A 872 54.99 6.79 -15.13
N ILE A 873 54.81 7.71 -14.18
CA ILE A 873 53.56 7.90 -13.43
C ILE A 873 52.93 9.22 -13.87
N GLU A 874 51.64 9.17 -14.22
CA GLU A 874 50.81 10.37 -14.40
C GLU A 874 49.72 10.38 -13.32
N LEU A 875 49.54 11.53 -12.66
CA LEU A 875 48.54 11.78 -11.64
C LEU A 875 47.64 12.93 -12.11
N THR A 876 46.35 12.66 -12.27
CA THR A 876 45.33 13.70 -12.46
C THR A 876 44.65 13.96 -11.12
N SER A 877 44.44 15.23 -10.78
CA SER A 877 43.84 15.64 -9.51
C SER A 877 42.81 16.75 -9.72
N THR A 878 41.71 16.70 -8.98
CA THR A 878 40.69 17.75 -9.03
C THR A 878 41.20 19.01 -8.32
N GLY A 879 41.24 20.13 -9.04
CA GLY A 879 41.66 21.44 -8.53
C GLY A 879 43.17 21.64 -8.31
N TYR A 880 43.99 20.61 -8.53
CA TYR A 880 45.46 20.71 -8.52
C TYR A 880 46.01 20.46 -9.93
N PRO A 881 47.17 21.05 -10.30
CA PRO A 881 47.82 20.74 -11.56
C PRO A 881 48.14 19.24 -11.66
N SER A 882 47.92 18.65 -12.83
CA SER A 882 48.33 17.28 -13.13
C SER A 882 49.85 17.14 -13.07
N VAL A 883 50.32 15.98 -12.60
CA VAL A 883 51.74 15.70 -12.35
C VAL A 883 52.17 14.49 -13.17
N SER A 884 53.31 14.59 -13.85
CA SER A 884 53.96 13.44 -14.48
C SER A 884 55.42 13.34 -14.03
N GLY A 885 55.95 12.13 -13.94
CA GLY A 885 57.34 11.89 -13.56
C GLY A 885 57.78 10.45 -13.72
N THR A 886 59.09 10.25 -13.90
CA THR A 886 59.72 8.93 -14.04
C THR A 886 60.24 8.45 -12.70
N VAL A 887 60.01 7.18 -12.38
CA VAL A 887 60.25 6.61 -11.05
C VAL A 887 60.89 5.22 -11.15
N GLN A 888 61.87 4.95 -10.28
CA GLN A 888 62.65 3.71 -10.27
C GLN A 888 63.26 3.45 -8.89
N LEU A 889 63.18 2.23 -8.35
CA LEU A 889 63.87 1.90 -7.10
C LEU A 889 65.36 1.63 -7.38
N ASN A 890 66.21 2.61 -7.10
CA ASN A 890 67.64 2.55 -7.40
C ASN A 890 68.43 1.96 -6.21
N THR A 891 68.87 0.71 -6.34
CA THR A 891 69.71 0.03 -5.34
C THR A 891 71.21 0.09 -5.65
N SER A 892 71.65 0.63 -6.79
CA SER A 892 73.01 0.44 -7.31
C SER A 892 74.11 0.99 -6.38
N ILE A 893 73.86 2.13 -5.73
CA ILE A 893 74.79 2.72 -4.74
C ILE A 893 74.87 1.85 -3.49
N LEU A 894 73.73 1.39 -2.97
CA LEU A 894 73.66 0.49 -1.82
C LEU A 894 74.38 -0.83 -2.11
N GLU A 895 74.22 -1.39 -3.31
CA GLU A 895 74.91 -2.60 -3.74
C GLU A 895 76.43 -2.43 -3.84
N ALA A 896 76.91 -1.26 -4.30
CA ALA A 896 78.33 -0.95 -4.30
C ALA A 896 78.89 -0.83 -2.86
N SER A 897 78.14 -0.22 -1.94
CA SER A 897 78.51 -0.15 -0.52
C SER A 897 78.50 -1.52 0.16
N ILE A 898 77.53 -2.39 -0.17
CA ILE A 898 77.46 -3.78 0.30
C ILE A 898 78.69 -4.56 -0.17
N LYS A 899 79.01 -4.52 -1.47
CA LYS A 899 80.21 -5.18 -2.03
C LYS A 899 81.50 -4.70 -1.36
N LYS A 900 81.62 -3.38 -1.11
CA LYS A 900 82.76 -2.80 -0.37
C LYS A 900 82.87 -3.38 1.04
N ALA A 901 81.76 -3.48 1.77
CA ALA A 901 81.74 -4.02 3.14
C ALA A 901 81.99 -5.53 3.19
N GLU A 902 81.51 -6.30 2.21
CA GLU A 902 81.72 -7.75 2.11
C GLU A 902 83.16 -8.13 1.75
N ALA A 903 83.88 -7.26 1.03
CA ALA A 903 85.28 -7.46 0.66
C ALA A 903 86.28 -7.21 1.82
N LEU A 904 85.82 -6.74 2.98
CA LEU A 904 86.67 -6.44 4.13
C LEU A 904 86.96 -7.69 4.97
N ASP A 905 88.22 -7.86 5.34
CA ASP A 905 88.63 -8.93 6.24
C ASP A 905 88.48 -8.51 7.72
N SER A 906 87.60 -9.22 8.44
CA SER A 906 87.40 -9.09 9.89
C SER A 906 88.69 -9.21 10.73
N SER A 907 89.72 -9.90 10.23
CA SER A 907 91.02 -10.04 10.88
C SER A 907 91.71 -8.68 11.04
N LYS A 908 91.46 -7.72 10.14
CA LYS A 908 92.12 -6.42 10.08
C LYS A 908 91.50 -5.35 10.98
N TYR A 909 90.27 -5.51 11.49
CA TYR A 909 89.53 -4.43 12.20
C TYR A 909 89.17 -4.74 13.66
N THR A 910 88.89 -3.71 14.48
CA THR A 910 88.49 -3.91 15.90
C THR A 910 87.10 -4.55 16.03
N ALA A 911 86.89 -5.33 17.09
CA ALA A 911 85.67 -6.13 17.28
C ALA A 911 84.39 -5.30 17.47
N GLU A 912 84.49 -4.07 18.00
CA GLU A 912 83.33 -3.20 18.22
C GLU A 912 82.88 -2.54 16.90
N THR A 913 83.80 -1.92 16.17
CA THR A 913 83.51 -1.28 14.87
C THR A 913 83.06 -2.33 13.83
N TRP A 914 83.67 -3.52 13.84
CA TRP A 914 83.28 -4.63 12.98
C TRP A 914 81.85 -5.15 13.28
N LYS A 915 81.38 -5.05 14.52
CA LYS A 915 80.01 -5.44 14.89
C LYS A 915 78.98 -4.39 14.46
N ALA A 916 79.34 -3.10 14.52
CA ALA A 916 78.52 -2.03 13.98
C ALA A 916 78.36 -2.20 12.45
N LEU A 917 79.46 -2.44 11.73
CA LEU A 917 79.45 -2.73 10.30
C LEU A 917 78.55 -3.92 9.95
N GLN A 918 78.70 -5.07 10.63
CA GLN A 918 77.85 -6.24 10.37
C GLN A 918 76.36 -5.94 10.56
N THR A 919 76.00 -5.14 11.57
CA THR A 919 74.60 -4.75 11.82
C THR A 919 74.06 -3.89 10.67
N ALA A 920 74.82 -2.87 10.25
CA ALA A 920 74.45 -2.02 9.11
C ALA A 920 74.43 -2.80 7.79
N LEU A 921 75.33 -3.78 7.60
CA LEU A 921 75.38 -4.64 6.43
C LEU A 921 74.17 -5.59 6.35
N THR A 922 73.67 -6.10 7.47
CA THR A 922 72.41 -6.86 7.51
C THR A 922 71.23 -5.98 7.11
N GLU A 923 71.10 -4.79 7.72
CA GLU A 923 70.03 -3.84 7.37
C GLU A 923 70.10 -3.41 5.88
N ALA A 924 71.30 -3.18 5.34
CA ALA A 924 71.55 -2.89 3.93
C ALA A 924 71.12 -4.02 2.99
N LYS A 925 71.41 -5.28 3.33
CA LYS A 925 71.00 -6.44 2.53
C LYS A 925 69.48 -6.62 2.50
N GLU A 926 68.80 -6.38 3.62
CA GLU A 926 67.34 -6.39 3.68
C GLU A 926 66.72 -5.25 2.85
N ALA A 927 67.32 -4.04 2.92
CA ALA A 927 66.85 -2.85 2.20
C ALA A 927 66.90 -2.97 0.66
N LYS A 928 67.68 -3.90 0.08
CA LYS A 928 67.58 -4.23 -1.36
C LYS A 928 66.17 -4.61 -1.81
N SER A 929 65.36 -5.15 -0.90
CA SER A 929 63.98 -5.60 -1.16
C SER A 929 62.90 -4.60 -0.73
N ALA A 930 63.32 -3.40 -0.31
CA ALA A 930 62.46 -2.36 0.23
C ALA A 930 61.35 -1.92 -0.75
N ASN A 931 60.43 -1.10 -0.24
CA ASN A 931 59.30 -0.59 -0.99
C ASN A 931 59.36 0.92 -1.25
N THR A 932 60.34 1.64 -0.71
CA THR A 932 60.55 3.08 -0.98
C THR A 932 62.04 3.39 -1.08
N GLN A 933 62.40 4.40 -1.85
CA GLN A 933 63.81 4.82 -2.02
C GLN A 933 64.42 5.32 -0.70
N ALA A 934 63.63 6.01 0.14
CA ALA A 934 64.08 6.51 1.44
C ALA A 934 64.64 5.41 2.37
N ILE A 935 64.12 4.17 2.28
CA ILE A 935 64.64 3.03 3.05
C ILE A 935 66.00 2.57 2.49
N VAL A 936 66.15 2.55 1.17
CA VAL A 936 67.41 2.18 0.47
C VAL A 936 68.51 3.20 0.82
N ASP A 937 68.19 4.49 0.72
CA ASP A 937 69.12 5.59 0.99
C ASP A 937 69.53 5.62 2.47
N ALA A 938 68.59 5.48 3.40
CA ALA A 938 68.88 5.43 4.83
C ALA A 938 69.76 4.22 5.22
N ALA A 939 69.56 3.07 4.57
CA ALA A 939 70.41 1.89 4.78
C ALA A 939 71.81 2.09 4.18
N ASN A 940 71.94 2.77 3.03
CA ASN A 940 73.23 3.12 2.45
C ASN A 940 73.99 4.13 3.32
N THR A 941 73.31 5.14 3.87
CA THR A 941 73.90 6.11 4.81
C THR A 941 74.45 5.39 6.05
N LYS A 942 73.66 4.54 6.72
CA LYS A 942 74.13 3.74 7.86
C LYS A 942 75.33 2.85 7.52
N LEU A 943 75.33 2.21 6.34
CA LEU A 943 76.42 1.34 5.92
C LEU A 943 77.70 2.13 5.62
N THR A 944 77.59 3.29 4.98
CA THR A 944 78.73 4.16 4.67
C THR A 944 79.29 4.84 5.93
N GLU A 945 78.44 5.27 6.87
CA GLU A 945 78.85 5.68 8.22
C GLU A 945 79.61 4.56 8.93
N ALA A 946 79.05 3.34 8.97
CA ALA A 946 79.69 2.21 9.63
C ALA A 946 81.01 1.75 8.97
N LEU A 947 81.13 1.89 7.64
CA LEU A 947 82.38 1.72 6.89
C LEU A 947 83.42 2.77 7.28
N SER A 948 83.03 4.05 7.34
CA SER A 948 83.93 5.14 7.75
C SER A 948 84.36 5.05 9.22
N GLY A 949 83.55 4.42 10.07
CA GLY A 949 83.84 4.21 11.49
C GLY A 949 84.74 3.01 11.83
N LEU A 950 85.28 2.30 10.84
CA LEU A 950 86.19 1.17 11.05
C LEU A 950 87.57 1.60 11.58
N LYS A 951 88.19 0.74 12.38
CA LYS A 951 89.53 0.95 12.96
C LYS A 951 90.37 -0.33 12.85
N GLU A 952 91.62 -0.22 12.41
CA GLU A 952 92.50 -1.35 12.06
C GLU A 952 93.24 -1.99 13.26
N LYS A 953 93.89 -3.14 13.04
CA LYS A 953 94.81 -3.86 13.96
C LYS A 953 96.25 -3.84 13.42
N ALA A 954 97.26 -3.63 14.27
CA ALA A 954 98.69 -3.50 13.89
C ALA A 954 99.51 -4.81 13.95
N VAL A 955 100.71 -4.84 13.31
CA VAL A 955 101.58 -6.05 13.10
C VAL A 955 103.09 -5.72 13.21
N THR A 956 103.94 -6.58 13.82
CA THR A 956 105.44 -6.53 13.74
C THR A 956 106.14 -7.83 14.23
N PRO A 957 107.42 -8.15 13.86
CA PRO A 957 108.14 -9.40 14.24
C PRO A 957 109.37 -9.29 15.21
N SER A 958 109.54 -10.33 16.07
CA SER A 958 110.73 -10.89 16.82
C SER A 958 111.76 -10.08 17.68
N LYS A 959 111.63 -10.22 19.03
CA LYS A 959 112.60 -10.67 20.11
C LYS A 959 114.11 -10.22 20.10
N PRO A 960 114.83 -9.92 21.25
CA PRO A 960 114.61 -10.28 22.68
C PRO A 960 114.64 -9.18 23.81
N ALA A 961 113.82 -9.43 24.84
CA ALA A 961 113.95 -9.17 26.31
C ALA A 961 114.52 -7.86 26.94
N THR A 962 113.62 -7.16 27.68
CA THR A 962 113.82 -6.23 28.85
C THR A 962 114.47 -4.85 28.59
N PRO A 963 114.10 -3.73 29.31
CA PRO A 963 113.11 -3.55 30.39
C PRO A 963 112.11 -2.34 30.26
N SER A 964 111.15 -2.28 31.20
CA SER A 964 110.48 -1.10 31.82
C SER A 964 109.84 0.07 31.01
N ASN A 965 108.49 0.10 31.01
CA ASN A 965 107.54 1.25 31.20
C ASN A 965 107.48 2.43 30.18
N PRO A 966 106.33 3.16 30.01
CA PRO A 966 105.00 3.00 30.61
C PRO A 966 103.77 2.96 29.65
N ASP A 967 102.66 2.46 30.21
CA ASP A 967 101.23 2.64 29.85
C ASP A 967 100.56 1.91 28.63
N THR A 968 99.27 1.59 28.82
CA THR A 968 98.25 0.98 27.93
C THR A 968 98.26 -0.54 27.62
N THR A 969 97.40 -1.27 28.36
CA THR A 969 96.53 -2.43 27.97
C THR A 969 96.99 -3.57 27.03
N THR A 970 96.88 -4.83 27.51
CA THR A 970 96.65 -6.03 26.67
C THR A 970 95.55 -6.97 27.23
N THR A 971 94.98 -7.80 26.35
CA THR A 971 93.74 -8.57 26.55
C THR A 971 93.96 -10.07 26.80
N LYS A 972 93.21 -10.70 27.74
CA LYS A 972 92.50 -12.00 27.51
C LYS A 972 91.65 -12.47 28.72
N LYS A 973 90.85 -13.53 28.44
CA LYS A 973 89.81 -14.19 29.25
C LYS A 973 88.51 -13.36 29.46
N PRO A 974 87.34 -14.03 29.52
CA PRO A 974 86.08 -13.38 29.19
C PRO A 974 85.48 -12.66 30.41
N ALA A 975 85.55 -11.32 30.39
CA ALA A 975 84.66 -10.50 31.20
C ALA A 975 83.24 -10.62 30.66
N THR A 976 82.51 -11.56 31.27
CA THR A 976 81.06 -11.65 31.32
C THR A 976 80.38 -10.28 31.17
N LYS A 977 79.40 -10.21 30.25
CA LYS A 977 78.43 -9.10 30.16
C LYS A 977 78.05 -8.68 31.59
N PRO A 978 78.32 -7.43 32.02
CA PRO A 978 78.20 -7.06 33.42
C PRO A 978 76.79 -7.40 33.89
N ALA A 979 76.72 -8.22 34.95
CA ALA A 979 75.46 -8.67 35.50
C ALA A 979 74.65 -7.43 35.89
N LEU A 980 73.63 -7.12 35.08
CA LEU A 980 72.74 -5.98 35.28
C LEU A 980 72.37 -5.90 36.77
N LYS A 981 72.58 -4.74 37.40
CA LYS A 981 72.38 -4.62 38.85
C LYS A 981 70.92 -4.96 39.19
N LYS A 982 70.68 -5.79 40.20
CA LYS A 982 69.32 -6.07 40.68
C LYS A 982 68.66 -4.74 41.07
N SER A 983 67.48 -4.47 40.53
CA SER A 983 66.74 -3.25 40.84
C SER A 983 65.90 -3.46 42.11
N ASN A 984 66.22 -2.74 43.19
CA ASN A 984 65.47 -2.78 44.46
C ASN A 984 64.10 -2.03 44.37
N VAL A 985 63.45 -2.05 43.21
CA VAL A 985 62.19 -1.33 42.95
C VAL A 985 61.00 -2.27 43.16
N LYS A 986 60.40 -2.21 44.35
CA LYS A 986 59.17 -2.93 44.69
C LYS A 986 57.97 -2.26 44.00
N LEU A 987 57.41 -2.91 42.97
CA LEU A 987 56.22 -2.47 42.23
C LEU A 987 54.94 -3.09 42.81
N SER A 988 53.88 -2.29 42.94
CA SER A 988 52.56 -2.81 43.33
C SER A 988 51.90 -3.60 42.19
N LYS A 989 51.06 -4.57 42.56
CA LYS A 989 50.31 -5.43 41.63
C LYS A 989 49.18 -4.59 40.97
N PRO A 990 49.16 -4.43 39.64
CA PRO A 990 48.10 -3.68 38.96
C PRO A 990 46.75 -4.40 39.04
N VAL A 991 45.68 -3.60 39.16
CA VAL A 991 44.27 -4.06 39.15
C VAL A 991 43.72 -3.92 37.73
N LEU A 992 43.35 -5.05 37.14
CA LEU A 992 42.84 -5.16 35.77
C LEU A 992 41.31 -5.09 35.71
N LYS A 993 40.77 -4.22 34.85
CA LYS A 993 39.36 -4.18 34.45
C LYS A 993 39.23 -4.49 32.96
N VAL A 994 38.15 -5.18 32.60
CA VAL A 994 37.76 -5.48 31.21
C VAL A 994 36.55 -4.59 30.88
N GLY A 995 36.59 -3.92 29.73
CA GLY A 995 35.50 -3.08 29.22
C GLY A 995 34.77 -3.69 28.01
N LYS A 996 34.01 -2.86 27.29
CA LYS A 996 33.19 -3.27 26.14
C LYS A 996 33.98 -4.13 25.12
N THR A 997 33.35 -5.20 24.65
CA THR A 997 33.89 -6.15 23.66
C THR A 997 33.14 -6.07 22.32
N THR A 998 33.81 -6.48 21.24
CA THR A 998 33.21 -6.62 19.90
C THR A 998 33.59 -7.98 19.29
N LYS A 999 33.20 -8.24 18.04
CA LYS A 999 33.43 -9.53 17.35
C LYS A 999 34.90 -9.99 17.31
N ASN A 1000 35.86 -9.07 17.38
CA ASN A 1000 37.30 -9.39 17.28
C ASN A 1000 38.23 -8.52 18.15
N LYS A 1001 37.69 -7.70 19.07
CA LYS A 1001 38.45 -6.79 19.94
C LYS A 1001 37.87 -6.75 21.37
N ALA A 1002 38.72 -6.41 22.34
CA ALA A 1002 38.32 -6.12 23.72
C ALA A 1002 39.17 -4.99 24.32
N LYS A 1003 38.56 -4.01 24.99
CA LYS A 1003 39.29 -2.95 25.70
C LYS A 1003 39.58 -3.39 27.14
N VAL A 1004 40.80 -3.20 27.61
CA VAL A 1004 41.22 -3.44 29.00
C VAL A 1004 41.83 -2.17 29.61
N THR A 1005 41.61 -1.97 30.91
CA THR A 1005 42.03 -0.76 31.64
C THR A 1005 42.60 -1.11 33.01
N TRP A 1006 43.47 -0.25 33.55
CA TRP A 1006 44.10 -0.42 34.88
C TRP A 1006 44.49 0.94 35.47
N LYS A 1007 44.66 1.03 36.80
CA LYS A 1007 45.20 2.24 37.44
C LYS A 1007 46.73 2.31 37.26
N LYS A 1008 47.28 3.53 37.14
CA LYS A 1008 48.73 3.78 37.01
C LYS A 1008 49.49 3.26 38.25
N VAL A 1009 50.55 2.50 38.04
CA VAL A 1009 51.41 1.98 39.12
C VAL A 1009 52.58 2.94 39.38
N LYS A 1010 52.75 3.39 40.63
CA LYS A 1010 53.85 4.28 41.05
C LYS A 1010 55.20 3.58 40.80
N LYS A 1011 56.17 4.32 40.26
CA LYS A 1011 57.51 3.84 39.83
C LYS A 1011 57.52 2.83 38.65
N ALA A 1012 56.41 2.53 37.97
CA ALA A 1012 56.48 1.77 36.71
C ALA A 1012 57.03 2.63 35.56
N THR A 1013 57.75 2.02 34.60
CA THR A 1013 58.06 2.63 33.29
C THR A 1013 57.13 2.14 32.18
N GLY A 1014 56.55 0.94 32.35
CA GLY A 1014 55.57 0.37 31.41
C GLY A 1014 54.75 -0.76 32.03
N TYR A 1015 54.01 -1.47 31.19
CA TYR A 1015 53.19 -2.63 31.58
C TYR A 1015 53.33 -3.77 30.56
N GLU A 1016 53.06 -4.99 31.01
CA GLU A 1016 52.98 -6.18 30.16
C GLU A 1016 51.63 -6.86 30.38
N ILE A 1017 50.86 -7.03 29.30
CA ILE A 1017 49.55 -7.67 29.30
C ILE A 1017 49.69 -9.00 28.58
N GLN A 1018 49.16 -10.08 29.14
CA GLN A 1018 49.10 -11.39 28.52
C GLN A 1018 47.65 -11.84 28.34
N TYR A 1019 47.34 -12.46 27.20
CA TYR A 1019 46.04 -13.07 26.94
C TYR A 1019 46.15 -14.39 26.14
N THR A 1020 45.28 -15.34 26.46
CA THR A 1020 45.31 -16.70 25.91
C THR A 1020 43.94 -17.38 25.98
N THR A 1021 43.69 -18.36 25.11
CA THR A 1021 42.52 -19.25 25.20
C THR A 1021 42.80 -20.50 26.04
N LYS A 1022 44.03 -21.04 26.02
CA LYS A 1022 44.38 -22.33 26.65
C LYS A 1022 45.03 -22.23 28.03
N GLY A 1023 45.47 -21.04 28.45
CA GLY A 1023 46.01 -20.79 29.80
C GLY A 1023 47.50 -20.47 29.82
N PHE A 1024 47.93 -19.70 30.82
CA PHE A 1024 49.23 -19.01 30.82
C PHE A 1024 50.48 -19.90 30.99
N GLY A 1025 50.30 -21.21 31.19
CA GLY A 1025 51.41 -22.18 31.12
C GLY A 1025 51.83 -22.46 29.67
N ASN A 1026 50.89 -22.35 28.72
CA ASN A 1026 51.17 -22.56 27.31
C ASN A 1026 51.75 -21.28 26.69
N LYS A 1027 53.08 -21.26 26.52
CA LYS A 1027 53.82 -20.12 25.95
C LYS A 1027 53.50 -19.86 24.48
N LYS A 1028 53.18 -20.89 23.69
CA LYS A 1028 52.84 -20.76 22.25
C LYS A 1028 51.48 -20.06 22.05
N ASP A 1029 50.48 -20.42 22.87
CA ASP A 1029 49.13 -19.85 22.83
C ASP A 1029 48.94 -18.58 23.69
N THR A 1030 50.01 -18.03 24.29
CA THR A 1030 49.95 -16.82 25.12
C THR A 1030 50.48 -15.60 24.38
N LYS A 1031 49.58 -14.73 23.93
CA LYS A 1031 49.93 -13.45 23.28
C LYS A 1031 50.28 -12.40 24.33
N THR A 1032 51.35 -11.66 24.10
CA THR A 1032 51.86 -10.63 25.02
C THR A 1032 51.87 -9.26 24.35
N ILE A 1033 51.33 -8.24 25.02
CA ILE A 1033 51.38 -6.83 24.61
C ILE A 1033 52.25 -6.08 25.63
N LYS A 1034 53.30 -5.43 25.15
CA LYS A 1034 54.14 -4.52 25.95
C LYS A 1034 53.65 -3.09 25.76
N VAL A 1035 53.39 -2.39 26.86
CA VAL A 1035 53.00 -0.97 26.89
C VAL A 1035 54.21 -0.19 27.41
N SER A 1036 54.93 0.47 26.51
CA SER A 1036 56.25 1.07 26.77
C SER A 1036 56.24 2.36 27.60
N LYS A 1037 55.08 2.98 27.82
CA LYS A 1037 54.94 4.25 28.56
C LYS A 1037 53.96 4.10 29.73
N ALA A 1038 54.43 4.27 30.97
CA ALA A 1038 53.63 4.11 32.19
C ALA A 1038 52.42 5.05 32.33
N LYS A 1039 52.35 6.12 31.53
CA LYS A 1039 51.17 7.00 31.44
C LYS A 1039 49.98 6.36 30.72
N ILE A 1040 50.20 5.30 29.94
CA ILE A 1040 49.15 4.57 29.24
C ILE A 1040 48.51 3.56 30.20
N THR A 1041 47.22 3.76 30.49
CA THR A 1041 46.40 3.00 31.46
C THR A 1041 45.30 2.17 30.80
N SER A 1042 45.31 2.05 29.47
CA SER A 1042 44.39 1.18 28.73
C SER A 1042 45.04 0.59 27.47
N ALA A 1043 44.51 -0.52 26.98
CA ALA A 1043 44.89 -1.14 25.72
C ALA A 1043 43.70 -1.83 25.05
N GLN A 1044 43.73 -1.98 23.72
CA GLN A 1044 42.85 -2.89 23.00
C GLN A 1044 43.58 -4.20 22.69
N LEU A 1045 42.99 -5.31 23.10
CA LEU A 1045 43.27 -6.62 22.55
C LEU A 1045 42.61 -6.69 21.17
N LYS A 1046 43.38 -7.03 20.12
CA LYS A 1046 42.94 -7.08 18.71
C LYS A 1046 43.21 -8.47 18.12
N LYS A 1047 42.58 -8.80 16.99
CA LYS A 1047 42.66 -10.12 16.31
C LYS A 1047 42.24 -11.28 17.24
N LEU A 1048 41.16 -11.09 18.00
CA LEU A 1048 40.48 -12.14 18.78
C LEU A 1048 39.49 -12.90 17.90
N LYS A 1049 39.31 -14.21 18.13
CA LYS A 1049 38.28 -15.03 17.46
C LYS A 1049 36.87 -14.65 17.99
N LYS A 1050 35.83 -14.73 17.14
CA LYS A 1050 34.41 -14.45 17.49
C LYS A 1050 33.89 -15.42 18.56
N LYS A 1051 32.92 -15.02 19.39
CA LYS A 1051 32.28 -15.83 20.46
C LYS A 1051 33.24 -16.58 21.44
N THR A 1052 34.53 -16.23 21.47
CA THR A 1052 35.61 -17.01 22.11
C THR A 1052 35.99 -16.41 23.48
N ARG A 1053 36.21 -17.27 24.49
CA ARG A 1053 36.68 -16.86 25.83
C ARG A 1053 38.22 -16.79 25.87
N TYR A 1054 38.74 -15.67 26.38
CA TYR A 1054 40.16 -15.44 26.65
C TYR A 1054 40.39 -15.14 28.13
N LYS A 1055 41.44 -15.71 28.71
CA LYS A 1055 41.98 -15.35 30.03
C LYS A 1055 43.01 -14.23 29.83
N VAL A 1056 42.94 -13.16 30.63
CA VAL A 1056 43.79 -11.96 30.53
C VAL A 1056 44.41 -11.61 31.89
N ARG A 1057 45.68 -11.21 31.91
CA ARG A 1057 46.40 -10.70 33.09
C ARG A 1057 47.37 -9.58 32.71
N ILE A 1058 47.75 -8.74 33.67
CA ILE A 1058 48.71 -7.63 33.49
C ILE A 1058 49.72 -7.57 34.64
N ARG A 1059 50.94 -7.11 34.38
CA ARG A 1059 51.94 -6.73 35.40
C ARG A 1059 52.55 -5.37 35.07
N ALA A 1060 53.00 -4.66 36.10
CA ALA A 1060 53.81 -3.46 35.94
C ALA A 1060 55.28 -3.84 35.70
N VAL A 1061 55.98 -3.02 34.92
CA VAL A 1061 57.39 -3.21 34.54
C VAL A 1061 58.14 -1.92 34.83
N TYR A 1062 59.36 -2.04 35.38
CA TYR A 1062 60.32 -0.95 35.55
C TYR A 1062 61.62 -1.29 34.83
N THR A 1063 62.09 -0.37 33.99
CA THR A 1063 63.29 -0.50 33.14
C THR A 1063 64.14 0.75 33.29
N LYS A 1064 65.39 0.61 33.75
CA LYS A 1064 66.40 1.68 33.77
C LYS A 1064 67.68 1.13 33.13
N ALA A 1065 68.35 1.93 32.31
CA ALA A 1065 69.64 1.56 31.73
C ALA A 1065 70.62 1.12 32.83
N GLY A 1066 71.34 0.01 32.62
CA GLY A 1066 72.27 -0.59 33.58
C GLY A 1066 71.67 -1.50 34.67
N TYR A 1067 70.33 -1.62 34.76
CA TYR A 1067 69.65 -2.45 35.78
C TYR A 1067 68.78 -3.56 35.17
N GLN A 1068 68.56 -4.64 35.94
CA GLN A 1068 67.57 -5.66 35.56
C GLN A 1068 66.16 -5.09 35.61
N SER A 1069 65.31 -5.49 34.67
CA SER A 1069 63.90 -5.10 34.64
C SER A 1069 63.15 -5.68 35.84
N ALA A 1070 62.71 -4.83 36.78
CA ALA A 1070 61.81 -5.27 37.84
C ALA A 1070 60.39 -5.42 37.30
N THR A 1071 59.66 -6.45 37.76
CA THR A 1071 58.24 -6.62 37.44
C THR A 1071 57.42 -6.88 38.68
N SER A 1072 56.17 -6.39 38.72
CA SER A 1072 55.23 -6.73 39.78
C SER A 1072 54.81 -8.21 39.70
N LYS A 1073 54.24 -8.75 40.78
CA LYS A 1073 53.38 -9.93 40.67
C LYS A 1073 52.25 -9.66 39.64
N TRP A 1074 51.84 -10.70 38.92
CA TRP A 1074 50.72 -10.62 37.96
C TRP A 1074 49.40 -10.23 38.66
N SER A 1075 48.55 -9.49 37.94
CA SER A 1075 47.17 -9.16 38.33
C SER A 1075 46.37 -10.43 38.64
N ALA A 1076 45.19 -10.28 39.26
CA ALA A 1076 44.18 -11.33 39.16
C ALA A 1076 43.86 -11.59 37.68
N ILE A 1077 43.59 -12.85 37.33
CA ILE A 1077 43.17 -13.22 35.97
C ILE A 1077 41.72 -12.76 35.78
N LYS A 1078 41.43 -12.15 34.63
CA LYS A 1078 40.06 -11.83 34.20
C LYS A 1078 39.73 -12.57 32.91
N THR A 1079 38.51 -13.05 32.79
CA THR A 1079 38.00 -13.70 31.57
C THR A 1079 37.25 -12.68 30.74
N VAL A 1080 37.41 -12.74 29.42
CA VAL A 1080 36.69 -11.90 28.45
C VAL A 1080 36.15 -12.76 27.32
N LYS A 1081 34.87 -12.61 26.97
CA LYS A 1081 34.23 -13.26 25.82
C LYS A 1081 34.01 -12.21 24.73
N THR A 1082 34.46 -12.48 23.51
CA THR A 1082 34.10 -11.67 22.33
C THR A 1082 32.64 -11.86 21.98
N LYS A 1083 32.02 -10.85 21.38
CA LYS A 1083 30.67 -10.96 20.79
C LYS A 1083 30.68 -11.94 19.60
#